data_AF-A0A401IMU5-F1
#
_entry.id   AF-A0A401IMU5-F1
#
_cell.length_a   1.000
_cell.length_b   1.000
_cell.length_c   1.000
_cell.angle_alpha   90.00
_cell.angle_beta   90.00
_cell.angle_gamma   90.00
#
_symmetry.space_group_name_H-M   'P 1'
#
loop_
_entity.id
_entity.type
_entity.pdbx_description
1 polymer ?
#
loop_
_entity_poly.entity_id
_entity_poly.type
_entity_poly.pdbx_seq_one_letter_code
_entity_poly.pdbx_strand_id
1 'polypeptide(L)'
;MYKNYESGFNNQLMSLELAVGLAYLTNRKLVYYGSGEKNQSLKPIPGVYSDYISAKRKNVVSNHRIPNIFDLMDELPIELVDYLQFKEALETKKMTIHHSEVKLVNSVFVPDKIYVNPNSLSEFADGRQIFQDVNAEVLHIHQCNLGYYSRCFYSLNSSLYEIMEAVNPQKNYRDLAAEISKNLNKFNGIHIRLTDFRSFLPQRYHSDPEKILKTLRAIIPTEELFVICTDEPENKEFFSKIISEYKNHIFLDDIIVNDFSSQFKTLPFTDEVTLGLICNLVMSHSQIFAGTPGSSFTGMIHRNWLRNKIKENINPLTLDFKYITSGFEETKVAFKDGSFLETKPGLFSWNRIELPLHTETKSWYREWVESVILPHTTTIKQQKFQVNLPVNLFPIWETGKRIQQKITNLNKTTAKEIDAYDKNNENKLLLCYAHNLIDNKATDQISKLLSEDIDWKYIIQTAQQHRILPLLYHKLKNHDPGAIPESIFKELQDYFYNNTHRTLFLTQELLRLLDIFQQNNIIAIPFKGQTLAVTAYGNLSLRMFGDLDILVQKQDMLKVQELLTTDGYVLQRKNNHLTQANHKRYLNSQYVYDEWYWKTLDHNSKFGARVEIHWITNPQHTIFPLNSEDLLQNIESVSLGGVDVPSLSPETLLVVLCLNYTKDHWTQLKMICDIATLIDSHKNMNWEKVIAQANRVRRQRTLFLGLYLAHNLLDAPIPLEIWQTIQANSEIPSLAKQISQRLFANCGCDPSLVEKTLFNFRLRETLQDKLLYIIFSVAKIVEQQTNI
;
A
#
# COMPACT_ATOMS: atom_id res chain seq x y z
N MET A 1 15.93 12.66 9.34
CA MET A 1 14.95 12.12 8.36
C MET A 1 14.89 10.60 8.50
N TYR A 2 13.75 10.01 8.86
CA TYR A 2 13.72 8.63 9.39
C TYR A 2 12.57 7.75 8.85
N LYS A 3 12.88 6.69 8.09
CA LYS A 3 11.96 5.54 7.93
C LYS A 3 12.18 4.56 9.09
N ASN A 4 11.09 3.99 9.64
CA ASN A 4 11.17 2.82 10.52
C ASN A 4 11.84 1.64 9.80
N TYR A 5 13.14 1.48 10.07
CA TYR A 5 14.04 0.38 9.65
C TYR A 5 14.11 0.07 8.14
N GLU A 6 15.17 -0.64 7.73
CA GLU A 6 15.37 -1.18 6.36
C GLU A 6 15.24 -0.16 5.21
N SER A 7 16.29 0.64 5.00
CA SER A 7 16.47 1.41 3.75
C SER A 7 17.91 1.31 3.26
N GLY A 8 18.12 0.49 2.23
CA GLY A 8 19.44 0.29 1.60
C GLY A 8 19.90 1.51 0.78
N PHE A 9 21.15 1.46 0.33
CA PHE A 9 21.93 2.59 -0.22
C PHE A 9 21.16 3.55 -1.13
N ASN A 10 20.59 3.08 -2.25
CA ASN A 10 19.95 3.96 -3.24
C ASN A 10 18.80 4.81 -2.64
N ASN A 11 18.11 4.30 -1.63
CA ASN A 11 17.05 5.03 -0.93
C ASN A 11 17.63 6.14 -0.04
N GLN A 12 18.81 5.93 0.56
CA GLN A 12 19.53 6.94 1.33
C GLN A 12 20.18 7.97 0.40
N LEU A 13 20.73 7.56 -0.74
CA LEU A 13 21.27 8.46 -1.77
C LEU A 13 20.17 9.39 -2.31
N MET A 14 19.00 8.88 -2.68
CA MET A 14 17.85 9.72 -3.07
C MET A 14 17.38 10.66 -1.94
N SER A 15 17.45 10.22 -0.69
CA SER A 15 17.14 11.08 0.46
C SER A 15 18.17 12.20 0.64
N LEU A 16 19.44 11.93 0.34
CA LEU A 16 20.52 12.91 0.41
C LEU A 16 20.48 13.90 -0.77
N GLU A 17 20.27 13.42 -2.00
CA GLU A 17 19.98 14.24 -3.19
C GLU A 17 18.89 15.29 -2.86
N LEU A 18 17.77 14.86 -2.27
CA LEU A 18 16.69 15.76 -1.84
C LEU A 18 17.08 16.72 -0.72
N ALA A 19 17.83 16.25 0.28
CA ALA A 19 18.27 17.08 1.39
C ALA A 19 19.17 18.23 0.90
N VAL A 20 20.02 17.94 -0.10
CA VAL A 20 20.86 18.92 -0.80
C VAL A 20 20.00 19.91 -1.59
N GLY A 21 19.04 19.42 -2.38
CA GLY A 21 18.12 20.29 -3.13
C GLY A 21 17.28 21.23 -2.24
N LEU A 22 16.77 20.75 -1.10
CA LEU A 22 16.02 21.56 -0.14
C LEU A 22 16.90 22.61 0.54
N ALA A 23 18.10 22.24 0.97
CA ALA A 23 19.05 23.18 1.57
C ALA A 23 19.46 24.28 0.58
N TYR A 24 19.74 23.93 -0.68
CA TYR A 24 20.02 24.88 -1.76
C TYR A 24 18.84 25.83 -2.02
N LEU A 25 17.63 25.31 -2.30
CA LEU A 25 16.46 26.14 -2.65
C LEU A 25 16.03 27.08 -1.52
N THR A 26 16.23 26.68 -0.27
CA THR A 26 15.89 27.47 0.92
C THR A 26 17.05 28.28 1.49
N ASN A 27 18.23 28.24 0.85
CA ASN A 27 19.45 28.92 1.31
C ASN A 27 19.79 28.61 2.79
N ARG A 28 19.69 27.33 3.17
CA ARG A 28 20.03 26.82 4.50
C ARG A 28 21.22 25.87 4.44
N LYS A 29 21.93 25.73 5.56
CA LYS A 29 22.95 24.70 5.77
C LYS A 29 22.27 23.35 6.05
N LEU A 30 22.85 22.25 5.58
CA LEU A 30 22.29 20.92 5.81
C LEU A 30 22.77 20.35 7.15
N VAL A 31 21.85 19.83 7.96
CA VAL A 31 22.14 18.98 9.13
C VAL A 31 21.57 17.60 8.86
N TYR A 32 22.44 16.61 8.58
CA TYR A 32 22.02 15.28 8.15
C TYR A 32 22.44 14.20 9.15
N TYR A 33 21.51 13.82 10.02
CA TYR A 33 21.69 12.80 11.07
C TYR A 33 21.13 11.41 10.71
N GLY A 34 20.49 11.26 9.54
CA GLY A 34 19.87 10.02 9.09
C GLY A 34 18.89 9.42 10.11
N SER A 35 19.20 8.21 10.59
CA SER A 35 18.34 7.32 11.39
C SER A 35 18.84 7.02 12.82
N GLY A 36 19.70 7.88 13.38
CA GLY A 36 20.22 7.74 14.75
C GLY A 36 19.21 8.14 15.83
N GLU A 37 18.93 7.25 16.79
CA GLU A 37 17.83 7.43 17.77
C GLU A 37 18.21 8.15 19.08
N LYS A 38 19.45 7.99 19.57
CA LYS A 38 19.86 8.52 20.89
C LYS A 38 20.79 9.73 20.81
N ASN A 39 21.81 9.65 19.96
CA ASN A 39 22.82 10.72 19.79
C ASN A 39 22.72 11.41 18.41
N GLN A 40 21.76 11.03 17.56
CA GLN A 40 21.65 11.48 16.16
C GLN A 40 22.93 11.29 15.33
N SER A 41 23.73 10.27 15.68
CA SER A 41 24.82 9.73 14.86
C SER A 41 24.27 8.89 13.70
N LEU A 42 24.89 8.99 12.53
CA LEU A 42 24.54 8.17 11.37
C LEU A 42 24.74 6.68 11.66
N LYS A 43 23.77 5.85 11.24
CA LYS A 43 23.88 4.39 11.27
C LYS A 43 24.52 3.89 9.97
N PRO A 44 25.25 2.76 9.98
CA PRO A 44 25.62 2.05 8.76
C PRO A 44 24.40 1.70 7.91
N ILE A 45 24.61 1.60 6.59
CA ILE A 45 23.56 1.29 5.62
C ILE A 45 23.15 -0.19 5.77
N PRO A 46 21.87 -0.51 6.04
CA PRO A 46 21.45 -1.90 6.13
C PRO A 46 21.48 -2.58 4.75
N GLY A 47 22.27 -3.65 4.63
CA GLY A 47 22.16 -4.61 3.53
C GLY A 47 20.85 -5.41 3.62
N VAL A 48 20.39 -5.95 2.49
CA VAL A 48 19.18 -6.80 2.43
C VAL A 48 19.36 -8.08 3.26
N TYR A 49 20.60 -8.55 3.36
CA TYR A 49 21.04 -9.59 4.27
C TYR A 49 22.35 -9.13 4.91
N SER A 50 22.33 -8.62 6.14
CA SER A 50 23.55 -8.13 6.82
C SER A 50 24.61 -9.21 6.99
N ASP A 51 24.17 -10.45 7.18
CA ASP A 51 25.00 -11.57 7.62
C ASP A 51 25.30 -12.56 6.46
N TYR A 52 24.71 -12.35 5.27
CA TYR A 52 24.93 -13.20 4.10
C TYR A 52 25.94 -12.57 3.14
N ILE A 53 26.95 -13.35 2.79
CA ILE A 53 27.85 -13.11 1.66
C ILE A 53 27.93 -14.44 0.92
N SER A 54 27.65 -14.45 -0.39
CA SER A 54 27.64 -15.69 -1.17
C SER A 54 29.02 -16.35 -1.17
N ALA A 55 29.07 -17.69 -1.25
CA ALA A 55 30.30 -18.44 -1.04
C ALA A 55 31.45 -18.02 -1.98
N LYS A 56 31.13 -17.57 -3.21
CA LYS A 56 32.08 -16.97 -4.16
C LYS A 56 32.73 -15.70 -3.63
N ARG A 57 31.93 -14.81 -3.04
CA ARG A 57 32.30 -13.44 -2.66
C ARG A 57 33.11 -13.37 -1.37
N LYS A 58 33.04 -14.37 -0.48
CA LYS A 58 33.63 -14.35 0.89
C LYS A 58 35.14 -14.04 0.98
N ASN A 59 35.91 -14.26 -0.09
CA ASN A 59 37.34 -13.96 -0.13
C ASN A 59 37.66 -12.53 -0.64
N VAL A 60 36.64 -11.73 -0.95
CA VAL A 60 36.73 -10.39 -1.54
C VAL A 60 35.83 -9.38 -0.81
N VAL A 61 34.62 -9.80 -0.45
CA VAL A 61 33.59 -9.00 0.22
C VAL A 61 33.57 -9.26 1.72
N SER A 62 33.40 -8.20 2.54
CA SER A 62 33.47 -8.28 4.00
C SER A 62 32.52 -7.29 4.70
N ASN A 63 31.42 -7.80 5.25
CA ASN A 63 30.44 -7.01 6.01
C ASN A 63 30.91 -6.68 7.45
N HIS A 64 32.19 -6.90 7.80
CA HIS A 64 32.75 -6.55 9.12
C HIS A 64 32.78 -5.03 9.36
N ARG A 65 32.86 -4.23 8.29
CA ARG A 65 32.83 -2.76 8.32
C ARG A 65 31.86 -2.29 7.25
N ILE A 66 30.65 -1.90 7.66
CA ILE A 66 29.60 -1.41 6.77
C ILE A 66 29.64 0.13 6.77
N PRO A 67 29.59 0.80 5.60
CA PRO A 67 29.62 2.25 5.50
C PRO A 67 28.29 2.90 5.92
N ASN A 68 28.36 4.13 6.41
CA ASN A 68 27.24 5.09 6.40
C ASN A 68 27.18 5.83 5.04
N ILE A 69 26.14 6.65 4.79
CA ILE A 69 26.01 7.31 3.48
C ILE A 69 27.17 8.26 3.13
N PHE A 70 27.76 8.98 4.11
CA PHE A 70 28.87 9.89 3.85
C PHE A 70 30.24 9.19 3.73
N ASP A 71 30.37 7.95 4.20
CA ASP A 71 31.56 7.14 3.96
C ASP A 71 31.76 6.80 2.46
N LEU A 72 30.69 6.92 1.65
CA LEU A 72 30.67 6.58 0.24
C LEU A 72 30.64 7.80 -0.70
N MET A 73 30.36 9.01 -0.22
CA MET A 73 30.17 10.22 -1.04
C MET A 73 31.41 11.12 -1.06
N ASP A 74 31.60 11.83 -2.18
CA ASP A 74 32.47 13.03 -2.23
C ASP A 74 31.90 14.15 -1.33
N GLU A 75 32.64 15.23 -1.14
CA GLU A 75 32.18 16.42 -0.42
C GLU A 75 30.86 16.96 -1.01
N LEU A 76 29.91 17.32 -0.14
CA LEU A 76 28.61 17.81 -0.61
C LEU A 76 28.74 19.21 -1.23
N PRO A 77 27.97 19.52 -2.29
CA PRO A 77 27.99 20.81 -2.98
C PRO A 77 27.31 21.95 -2.18
N ILE A 78 27.11 21.76 -0.88
CA ILE A 78 26.48 22.68 0.07
C ILE A 78 27.12 22.54 1.44
N GLU A 79 27.01 23.55 2.29
CA GLU A 79 27.56 23.49 3.64
C GLU A 79 26.81 22.48 4.53
N LEU A 80 27.51 21.40 4.90
CA LEU A 80 27.08 20.44 5.90
C LEU A 80 27.51 20.92 7.29
N VAL A 81 26.61 20.88 8.26
CA VAL A 81 26.87 21.18 9.68
C VAL A 81 26.68 19.91 10.50
N ASP A 82 27.68 19.58 11.32
CA ASP A 82 27.59 18.45 12.25
C ASP A 82 26.44 18.62 13.24
N TYR A 83 25.81 17.52 13.65
CA TYR A 83 24.65 17.58 14.53
C TYR A 83 24.97 18.14 15.93
N LEU A 84 26.16 17.88 16.49
CA LEU A 84 26.54 18.42 17.80
C LEU A 84 26.83 19.92 17.71
N GLN A 85 27.54 20.35 16.66
CA GLN A 85 27.74 21.77 16.35
C GLN A 85 26.41 22.51 16.13
N PHE A 86 25.48 21.88 15.41
CA PHE A 86 24.12 22.42 15.22
C PHE A 86 23.37 22.53 16.55
N LYS A 87 23.44 21.51 17.41
CA LYS A 87 22.78 21.49 18.72
C LYS A 87 23.33 22.60 19.65
N GLU A 88 24.65 22.80 19.67
CA GLU A 88 25.28 23.90 20.40
C GLU A 88 24.86 25.28 19.85
N ALA A 89 24.85 25.44 18.51
CA ALA A 89 24.38 26.66 17.86
C ALA A 89 22.89 26.95 18.16
N LEU A 90 22.05 25.91 18.23
CA LEU A 90 20.63 26.00 18.54
C LEU A 90 20.40 26.46 20.00
N GLU A 91 21.12 25.86 20.94
CA GLU A 91 21.06 26.19 22.38
C GLU A 91 21.59 27.60 22.67
N THR A 92 22.65 28.03 21.98
CA THR A 92 23.29 29.35 22.19
C THR A 92 22.59 30.50 21.47
N LYS A 93 22.12 30.31 20.23
CA LYS A 93 21.56 31.38 19.39
C LYS A 93 20.03 31.49 19.44
N LYS A 94 19.33 30.51 20.03
CA LYS A 94 17.85 30.46 20.13
C LYS A 94 17.15 30.51 18.76
N MET A 95 17.70 29.80 17.78
CA MET A 95 17.20 29.78 16.42
C MET A 95 15.76 29.25 16.35
N THR A 96 14.95 29.84 15.47
CA THR A 96 13.57 29.44 15.19
C THR A 96 13.52 28.09 14.48
N ILE A 97 12.72 27.15 15.01
CA ILE A 97 12.54 25.80 14.44
C ILE A 97 11.12 25.61 13.92
N HIS A 98 10.99 25.21 12.66
CA HIS A 98 9.79 24.61 12.12
C HIS A 98 9.96 23.08 12.07
N HIS A 99 9.15 22.36 12.85
CA HIS A 99 9.06 20.90 12.78
C HIS A 99 8.03 20.51 11.71
N SER A 100 8.50 19.95 10.60
CA SER A 100 7.67 19.49 9.50
C SER A 100 7.34 18.01 9.64
N GLU A 101 6.04 17.71 9.63
CA GLU A 101 5.46 16.35 9.52
C GLU A 101 5.38 15.87 8.05
N VAL A 102 5.89 16.65 7.09
CA VAL A 102 5.72 16.38 5.65
C VAL A 102 6.66 15.28 5.18
N LYS A 103 6.06 14.13 4.84
CA LYS A 103 6.73 13.02 4.16
C LYS A 103 7.06 13.41 2.72
N LEU A 104 8.34 13.57 2.37
CA LEU A 104 8.80 14.00 1.04
C LEU A 104 8.38 13.08 -0.12
N VAL A 105 7.94 11.86 0.19
CA VAL A 105 7.36 10.89 -0.76
C VAL A 105 5.94 11.28 -1.21
N ASN A 106 5.18 11.95 -0.35
CA ASN A 106 3.77 12.29 -0.55
C ASN A 106 3.56 13.77 -0.85
N SER A 107 4.63 14.52 -1.13
CA SER A 107 4.60 15.97 -1.32
C SER A 107 5.35 16.46 -2.57
N VAL A 108 5.21 17.76 -2.83
CA VAL A 108 5.97 18.55 -3.79
C VAL A 108 6.47 19.81 -3.10
N PHE A 109 7.77 20.05 -3.13
CA PHE A 109 8.36 21.30 -2.70
C PHE A 109 8.23 22.38 -3.79
N VAL A 110 7.69 23.54 -3.41
CA VAL A 110 7.48 24.71 -4.26
C VAL A 110 8.27 25.89 -3.68
N PRO A 111 9.29 26.43 -4.35
CA PRO A 111 10.05 27.57 -3.86
C PRO A 111 9.23 28.87 -3.88
N ASP A 112 9.15 29.56 -2.75
CA ASP A 112 8.38 30.80 -2.51
C ASP A 112 8.66 31.95 -3.50
N LYS A 113 9.79 31.90 -4.21
CA LYS A 113 10.28 32.97 -5.11
C LYS A 113 9.90 32.76 -6.58
N ILE A 114 9.16 31.71 -6.92
CA ILE A 114 8.77 31.38 -8.30
C ILE A 114 7.30 31.76 -8.53
N TYR A 115 6.98 32.41 -9.65
CA TYR A 115 5.59 32.53 -10.11
C TYR A 115 5.10 31.16 -10.59
N VAL A 116 4.07 30.63 -9.94
CA VAL A 116 3.56 29.29 -10.21
C VAL A 116 2.21 29.35 -10.90
N ASN A 117 2.13 28.75 -12.10
CA ASN A 117 0.85 28.47 -12.76
C ASN A 117 0.11 27.37 -11.96
N PRO A 118 -1.11 27.62 -11.43
CA PRO A 118 -1.82 26.64 -10.60
C PRO A 118 -2.15 25.33 -11.32
N ASN A 119 -2.44 25.39 -12.63
CA ASN A 119 -2.75 24.21 -13.43
C ASN A 119 -1.49 23.34 -13.60
N SER A 120 -0.37 23.95 -13.95
CA SER A 120 0.93 23.25 -14.08
C SER A 120 1.42 22.68 -12.74
N LEU A 121 1.19 23.36 -11.62
CA LEU A 121 1.49 22.82 -10.29
C LEU A 121 0.57 21.64 -9.93
N SER A 122 -0.73 21.73 -10.22
CA SER A 122 -1.67 20.62 -9.99
C SER A 122 -1.28 19.38 -10.80
N GLU A 123 -0.90 19.56 -12.06
CA GLU A 123 -0.38 18.51 -12.93
C GLU A 123 0.95 17.90 -12.44
N PHE A 124 1.85 18.72 -11.90
CA PHE A 124 3.11 18.25 -11.33
C PHE A 124 2.88 17.49 -10.01
N ALA A 125 2.03 18.05 -9.15
CA ALA A 125 1.63 17.48 -7.87
C ALA A 125 0.96 16.11 -8.04
N ASP A 126 0.13 15.91 -9.06
CA ASP A 126 -0.46 14.60 -9.37
C ASP A 126 -1.15 14.01 -8.12
N GLY A 127 -1.85 14.87 -7.36
CA GLY A 127 -2.54 14.53 -6.10
C GLY A 127 -1.72 14.61 -4.80
N ARG A 128 -0.46 15.06 -4.84
CA ARG A 128 0.43 15.13 -3.66
C ARG A 128 0.37 16.49 -2.94
N GLN A 129 0.74 16.50 -1.66
CA GLN A 129 0.72 17.69 -0.81
C GLN A 129 1.68 18.77 -1.33
N ILE A 130 1.21 20.00 -1.53
CA ILE A 130 2.10 21.14 -1.75
C ILE A 130 2.77 21.51 -0.43
N PHE A 131 4.11 21.62 -0.47
CA PHE A 131 4.98 22.01 0.62
C PHE A 131 5.81 23.21 0.14
N GLN A 132 5.86 24.28 0.93
CA GLN A 132 6.58 25.51 0.61
C GLN A 132 7.73 25.71 1.61
N ASP A 133 8.55 26.74 1.42
CA ASP A 133 9.47 27.13 2.49
C ASP A 133 8.67 27.71 3.68
N VAL A 134 9.36 27.86 4.80
CA VAL A 134 8.82 28.30 6.08
C VAL A 134 9.69 29.41 6.63
N ASN A 135 9.07 30.45 7.19
CA ASN A 135 9.80 31.55 7.81
C ASN A 135 10.36 31.14 9.20
N ALA A 136 11.35 30.26 9.18
CA ALA A 136 12.11 29.76 10.31
C ALA A 136 13.56 29.49 9.87
N GLU A 137 14.52 29.70 10.77
CA GLU A 137 15.94 29.46 10.50
C GLU A 137 16.25 27.97 10.32
N VAL A 138 15.55 27.10 11.05
CA VAL A 138 15.68 25.65 10.99
C VAL A 138 14.39 25.03 10.43
N LEU A 139 14.46 24.49 9.22
CA LEU A 139 13.46 23.55 8.70
C LEU A 139 13.86 22.12 9.09
N HIS A 140 13.15 21.54 10.06
CA HIS A 140 13.42 20.19 10.56
C HIS A 140 12.37 19.19 10.05
N ILE A 141 12.77 18.30 9.12
CA ILE A 141 11.88 17.27 8.55
C ILE A 141 12.11 15.93 9.27
N HIS A 142 11.09 15.47 10.00
CA HIS A 142 11.09 14.15 10.64
C HIS A 142 10.05 13.21 10.01
N GLN A 143 10.26 11.90 10.21
CA GLN A 143 9.44 10.79 9.70
C GLN A 143 9.29 10.62 8.15
N CYS A 144 9.65 9.40 7.70
CA CYS A 144 9.45 8.77 6.39
C CYS A 144 9.67 9.63 5.13
N ASN A 145 10.93 9.76 4.70
CA ASN A 145 11.29 10.42 3.44
C ASN A 145 11.80 9.42 2.40
N LEU A 146 11.08 9.36 1.27
CA LEU A 146 11.43 8.69 0.01
C LEU A 146 10.87 9.51 -1.17
N GLY A 147 11.14 10.82 -1.18
CA GLY A 147 10.83 11.60 -2.37
C GLY A 147 11.62 11.08 -3.57
N TYR A 148 11.08 11.28 -4.76
CA TYR A 148 11.80 11.05 -6.02
C TYR A 148 11.95 12.42 -6.65
N TYR A 149 13.18 12.93 -6.76
CA TYR A 149 13.40 14.37 -6.91
C TYR A 149 12.80 14.95 -8.20
N SER A 150 12.79 14.16 -9.27
CA SER A 150 12.09 14.42 -10.55
C SER A 150 10.63 14.82 -10.36
N ARG A 151 10.01 14.32 -9.29
CA ARG A 151 8.63 14.60 -8.88
C ARG A 151 8.56 15.41 -7.58
N CYS A 152 9.66 15.65 -6.88
CA CYS A 152 9.65 16.36 -5.59
C CYS A 152 9.73 17.88 -5.78
N PHE A 153 10.57 18.38 -6.69
CA PHE A 153 10.83 19.82 -6.79
C PHE A 153 10.09 20.46 -7.96
N TYR A 154 9.11 21.33 -7.66
CA TYR A 154 8.54 22.24 -8.66
C TYR A 154 9.54 23.38 -8.92
N SER A 155 10.58 23.10 -9.71
CA SER A 155 11.65 24.02 -10.04
C SER A 155 11.87 24.08 -11.55
N LEU A 156 12.04 25.30 -12.06
CA LEU A 156 12.36 25.58 -13.46
C LEU A 156 13.84 25.95 -13.66
N ASN A 157 14.68 25.78 -12.63
CA ASN A 157 16.09 26.17 -12.61
C ASN A 157 17.02 24.97 -12.82
N SER A 158 17.93 25.04 -13.80
CA SER A 158 18.89 23.97 -14.10
C SER A 158 19.89 23.77 -12.97
N SER A 159 20.23 24.84 -12.23
CA SER A 159 21.17 24.76 -11.12
C SER A 159 20.68 23.93 -9.94
N LEU A 160 19.39 23.59 -9.87
CA LEU A 160 18.92 22.56 -8.94
C LEU A 160 19.32 21.15 -9.40
N TYR A 161 19.27 20.87 -10.71
CA TYR A 161 19.75 19.58 -11.23
C TYR A 161 21.28 19.51 -11.12
N GLU A 162 21.99 20.60 -11.43
CA GLU A 162 23.45 20.68 -11.27
C GLU A 162 23.89 20.46 -9.81
N ILE A 163 23.25 21.11 -8.82
CA ILE A 163 23.61 20.94 -7.40
C ILE A 163 23.26 19.54 -6.87
N MET A 164 22.24 18.88 -7.43
CA MET A 164 21.88 17.51 -7.07
C MET A 164 22.77 16.47 -7.77
N GLU A 165 23.21 16.74 -9.00
CA GLU A 165 24.17 15.91 -9.74
C GLU A 165 25.59 15.99 -9.22
N ALA A 166 25.93 17.03 -8.45
CA ALA A 166 27.19 17.10 -7.73
C ALA A 166 27.26 16.14 -6.51
N VAL A 167 26.14 15.57 -6.05
CA VAL A 167 26.12 14.52 -5.00
C VAL A 167 26.59 13.18 -5.58
N ASN A 168 27.90 12.98 -5.63
CA ASN A 168 28.54 11.82 -6.25
C ASN A 168 29.12 10.83 -5.22
N PRO A 169 29.16 9.52 -5.53
CA PRO A 169 30.06 8.59 -4.86
C PRO A 169 31.52 9.00 -5.01
N GLN A 170 32.37 8.70 -4.03
CA GLN A 170 33.78 9.10 -4.03
C GLN A 170 34.52 8.68 -5.31
N LYS A 171 35.50 9.50 -5.69
CA LYS A 171 36.29 9.30 -6.91
C LYS A 171 36.84 7.87 -7.06
N ASN A 172 37.29 7.22 -5.99
CA ASN A 172 37.78 5.83 -6.00
C ASN A 172 36.72 4.80 -6.47
N TYR A 173 35.46 4.89 -6.01
CA TYR A 173 34.37 4.02 -6.47
C TYR A 173 34.02 4.30 -7.93
N ARG A 174 34.05 5.57 -8.35
CA ARG A 174 33.81 5.98 -9.75
C ARG A 174 34.94 5.55 -10.69
N ASP A 175 36.19 5.64 -10.25
CA ASP A 175 37.38 5.22 -10.99
C ASP A 175 37.35 3.70 -11.23
N LEU A 176 37.08 2.89 -10.20
CA LEU A 176 36.98 1.44 -10.35
C LEU A 176 35.81 1.03 -11.26
N ALA A 177 34.64 1.66 -11.10
CA ALA A 177 33.51 1.40 -11.98
C ALA A 177 33.80 1.79 -13.44
N ALA A 178 34.55 2.87 -13.67
CA ALA A 178 35.01 3.25 -15.01
C ALA A 178 36.08 2.29 -15.56
N GLU A 179 36.97 1.75 -14.72
CA GLU A 179 37.96 0.73 -15.10
C GLU A 179 37.29 -0.57 -15.55
N ILE A 180 36.33 -1.08 -14.77
CA ILE A 180 35.50 -2.25 -15.10
C ILE A 180 34.69 -1.99 -16.38
N SER A 181 34.03 -0.84 -16.49
CA SER A 181 33.24 -0.48 -17.68
C SER A 181 34.10 -0.38 -18.94
N LYS A 182 35.34 0.12 -18.82
CA LYS A 182 36.31 0.19 -19.92
C LYS A 182 36.83 -1.20 -20.32
N ASN A 183 36.99 -2.11 -19.37
CA ASN A 183 37.34 -3.51 -19.64
C ASN A 183 36.20 -4.26 -20.35
N LEU A 184 34.95 -4.06 -19.90
CA LEU A 184 33.73 -4.53 -20.57
C LEU A 184 33.51 -3.92 -21.96
N ASN A 185 34.13 -2.77 -22.26
CA ASN A 185 34.03 -2.07 -23.54
C ASN A 185 32.55 -1.74 -23.89
N LYS A 186 32.00 -2.31 -24.97
CA LYS A 186 30.58 -2.17 -25.33
C LYS A 186 29.79 -3.37 -24.83
N PHE A 187 28.83 -3.12 -23.96
CA PHE A 187 27.93 -4.14 -23.41
C PHE A 187 26.52 -3.59 -23.23
N ASN A 188 25.55 -4.51 -23.19
CA ASN A 188 24.18 -4.27 -22.76
C ASN A 188 23.99 -4.85 -21.37
N GLY A 189 23.17 -4.19 -20.54
CA GLY A 189 23.03 -4.51 -19.13
C GLY A 189 21.61 -4.92 -18.74
N ILE A 190 21.47 -5.99 -17.96
CA ILE A 190 20.22 -6.30 -17.25
C ILE A 190 20.39 -6.27 -15.72
N HIS A 191 19.38 -5.75 -15.03
CA HIS A 191 19.26 -5.87 -13.58
C HIS A 191 18.00 -6.67 -13.21
N ILE A 192 18.19 -7.88 -12.66
CA ILE A 192 17.10 -8.73 -12.18
C ILE A 192 17.19 -8.88 -10.67
N ARG A 193 16.29 -8.20 -9.95
CA ARG A 193 16.14 -8.31 -8.49
C ARG A 193 15.21 -9.45 -8.14
N LEU A 194 15.76 -10.65 -7.98
CA LEU A 194 15.04 -11.91 -7.77
C LEU A 194 14.29 -11.97 -6.44
N THR A 195 14.81 -11.32 -5.39
CA THR A 195 14.13 -11.28 -4.09
C THR A 195 12.76 -10.61 -4.19
N ASP A 196 12.64 -9.52 -4.98
CA ASP A 196 11.36 -8.80 -5.14
C ASP A 196 10.29 -9.68 -5.81
N PHE A 197 10.65 -10.45 -6.83
CA PHE A 197 9.72 -11.37 -7.51
C PHE A 197 9.23 -12.46 -6.55
N ARG A 198 10.14 -13.06 -5.78
CA ARG A 198 9.84 -14.15 -4.83
C ARG A 198 8.98 -13.69 -3.66
N SER A 199 9.24 -12.51 -3.08
CA SER A 199 8.53 -12.03 -1.88
C SER A 199 7.12 -11.51 -2.17
N PHE A 200 6.87 -10.93 -3.34
CA PHE A 200 5.56 -10.35 -3.67
C PHE A 200 4.69 -11.24 -4.56
N LEU A 201 5.29 -12.08 -5.42
CA LEU A 201 4.59 -12.79 -6.50
C LEU A 201 5.12 -14.25 -6.68
N PRO A 202 4.95 -15.15 -5.68
CA PRO A 202 5.60 -16.48 -5.66
C PRO A 202 5.32 -17.38 -6.88
N GLN A 203 4.18 -17.19 -7.56
CA GLN A 203 3.75 -17.98 -8.72
C GLN A 203 4.66 -17.83 -9.96
N ARG A 204 5.37 -16.71 -10.11
CA ARG A 204 6.02 -16.34 -11.38
C ARG A 204 7.38 -17.00 -11.66
N TYR A 205 7.95 -17.71 -10.69
CA TYR A 205 9.37 -18.10 -10.72
C TYR A 205 9.77 -18.94 -11.95
N HIS A 206 8.86 -19.78 -12.46
CA HIS A 206 9.10 -20.65 -13.62
C HIS A 206 8.75 -20.03 -14.97
N SER A 207 8.08 -18.88 -14.98
CA SER A 207 7.39 -18.30 -16.14
C SER A 207 7.87 -16.89 -16.50
N ASP A 208 8.36 -16.11 -15.52
CA ASP A 208 9.05 -14.84 -15.76
C ASP A 208 10.29 -14.97 -16.67
N PRO A 209 11.13 -16.03 -16.65
CA PRO A 209 12.26 -16.16 -17.57
C PRO A 209 11.88 -16.09 -19.06
N GLU A 210 10.71 -16.59 -19.46
CA GLU A 210 10.22 -16.48 -20.85
C GLU A 210 9.63 -15.10 -21.16
N LYS A 211 8.92 -14.47 -20.21
CA LYS A 211 8.45 -13.08 -20.33
C LYS A 211 9.62 -12.11 -20.50
N ILE A 212 10.67 -12.32 -19.70
CA ILE A 212 11.91 -11.57 -19.72
C ILE A 212 12.61 -11.82 -21.06
N LEU A 213 12.86 -13.08 -21.44
CA LEU A 213 13.54 -13.42 -22.69
C LEU A 213 12.80 -12.88 -23.94
N LYS A 214 11.46 -12.95 -23.98
CA LYS A 214 10.65 -12.29 -25.02
C LYS A 214 10.85 -10.77 -25.07
N THR A 215 10.99 -10.12 -23.91
CA THR A 215 11.24 -8.68 -23.83
C THR A 215 12.66 -8.36 -24.28
N LEU A 216 13.67 -9.11 -23.82
CA LEU A 216 15.08 -8.95 -24.18
C LEU A 216 15.32 -9.08 -25.69
N ARG A 217 14.72 -10.08 -26.35
CA ARG A 217 14.73 -10.26 -27.81
C ARG A 217 14.25 -9.03 -28.60
N ALA A 218 13.44 -8.16 -28.00
CA ALA A 218 12.94 -6.94 -28.62
C ALA A 218 13.79 -5.69 -28.32
N ILE A 219 14.79 -5.77 -27.43
CA ILE A 219 15.57 -4.60 -26.98
C ILE A 219 17.10 -4.79 -26.93
N ILE A 220 17.64 -6.01 -26.85
CA ILE A 220 19.09 -6.25 -26.70
C ILE A 220 19.54 -7.36 -27.69
N PRO A 221 20.52 -7.07 -28.58
CA PRO A 221 21.08 -8.07 -29.49
C PRO A 221 21.77 -9.24 -28.76
N THR A 222 21.69 -10.43 -29.33
CA THR A 222 22.13 -11.70 -28.73
C THR A 222 23.64 -11.98 -28.85
N GLU A 223 24.27 -11.29 -29.79
CA GLU A 223 25.66 -11.38 -30.21
C GLU A 223 26.57 -10.39 -29.46
N GLU A 224 26.01 -9.29 -28.95
CA GLU A 224 26.72 -8.31 -28.13
C GLU A 224 26.93 -8.81 -26.69
N LEU A 225 27.87 -8.20 -25.97
CA LEU A 225 28.19 -8.59 -24.58
C LEU A 225 27.02 -8.27 -23.64
N PHE A 226 26.57 -9.27 -22.90
CA PHE A 226 25.37 -9.23 -22.06
C PHE A 226 25.72 -9.34 -20.57
N VAL A 227 25.72 -8.20 -19.87
CA VAL A 227 26.12 -8.13 -18.45
C VAL A 227 24.92 -8.27 -17.53
N ILE A 228 24.99 -9.25 -16.63
CA ILE A 228 23.91 -9.61 -15.70
C ILE A 228 24.24 -9.10 -14.29
N CYS A 229 23.38 -8.23 -13.77
CA CYS A 229 23.42 -7.77 -12.38
C CYS A 229 22.20 -8.34 -11.62
N THR A 230 22.43 -8.94 -10.45
CA THR A 230 21.39 -9.55 -9.63
C THR A 230 21.80 -9.63 -8.16
N ASP A 231 20.80 -9.73 -7.29
CA ASP A 231 20.90 -10.00 -5.85
C ASP A 231 21.11 -11.49 -5.52
N GLU A 232 20.82 -12.42 -6.43
CA GLU A 232 21.04 -13.86 -6.25
C GLU A 232 21.89 -14.49 -7.40
N PRO A 233 23.21 -14.23 -7.45
CA PRO A 233 24.05 -14.66 -8.58
C PRO A 233 24.29 -16.17 -8.61
N GLU A 234 24.17 -16.88 -7.48
CA GLU A 234 24.21 -18.34 -7.40
C GLU A 234 22.99 -19.04 -8.01
N ASN A 235 21.88 -18.34 -8.24
CA ASN A 235 20.63 -18.91 -8.77
C ASN A 235 20.69 -19.16 -10.29
N LYS A 236 21.65 -19.98 -10.75
CA LYS A 236 21.87 -20.24 -12.17
C LYS A 236 20.70 -21.00 -12.84
N GLU A 237 19.81 -21.64 -12.08
CA GLU A 237 18.59 -22.27 -12.61
C GLU A 237 17.67 -21.22 -13.27
N PHE A 238 17.36 -20.12 -12.58
CA PHE A 238 16.50 -19.06 -13.12
C PHE A 238 17.08 -18.46 -14.42
N PHE A 239 18.39 -18.19 -14.42
CA PHE A 239 19.06 -17.58 -15.58
C PHE A 239 19.29 -18.55 -16.74
N SER A 240 19.19 -19.87 -16.55
CA SER A 240 19.55 -20.92 -17.51
C SER A 240 19.03 -20.68 -18.93
N LYS A 241 17.76 -20.27 -19.07
CA LYS A 241 17.14 -19.95 -20.36
C LYS A 241 17.78 -18.72 -21.01
N ILE A 242 17.94 -17.63 -20.25
CA ILE A 242 18.49 -16.36 -20.72
C ILE A 242 19.92 -16.57 -21.21
N ILE A 243 20.76 -17.27 -20.43
CA ILE A 243 22.18 -17.49 -20.76
C ILE A 243 22.42 -18.53 -21.87
N SER A 244 21.41 -19.34 -22.21
CA SER A 244 21.51 -20.27 -23.35
C SER A 244 21.33 -19.57 -24.71
N GLU A 245 20.63 -18.43 -24.73
CA GLU A 245 20.45 -17.56 -25.89
C GLU A 245 21.51 -16.46 -25.94
N TYR A 246 21.67 -15.70 -24.85
CA TYR A 246 22.75 -14.72 -24.68
C TYR A 246 24.05 -15.43 -24.32
N LYS A 247 24.66 -16.10 -25.30
CA LYS A 247 25.88 -16.92 -25.09
C LYS A 247 27.09 -16.08 -24.68
N ASN A 248 27.15 -14.83 -25.15
CA ASN A 248 28.16 -13.84 -24.78
C ASN A 248 27.73 -13.08 -23.51
N HIS A 249 27.50 -13.80 -22.40
CA HIS A 249 27.07 -13.20 -21.13
C HIS A 249 28.15 -13.27 -20.05
N ILE A 250 28.12 -12.33 -19.11
CA ILE A 250 28.90 -12.42 -17.87
C ILE A 250 28.06 -11.87 -16.69
N PHE A 251 28.19 -12.48 -15.51
CA PHE A 251 27.64 -11.94 -14.28
C PHE A 251 28.60 -10.88 -13.73
N LEU A 252 28.10 -9.67 -13.43
CA LEU A 252 28.95 -8.52 -13.09
C LEU A 252 29.74 -8.73 -11.79
N ASP A 253 29.18 -9.43 -10.81
CA ASP A 253 29.88 -9.74 -9.57
C ASP A 253 30.95 -10.82 -9.75
N ASP A 254 30.77 -11.77 -10.68
CA ASP A 254 31.82 -12.70 -11.06
C ASP A 254 33.04 -11.95 -11.65
N ILE A 255 32.87 -10.87 -12.41
CA ILE A 255 33.99 -10.01 -12.88
C ILE A 255 34.66 -9.29 -11.70
N ILE A 256 33.88 -8.68 -10.81
CA ILE A 256 34.43 -7.91 -9.68
C ILE A 256 35.20 -8.82 -8.70
N VAL A 257 34.75 -10.07 -8.52
CA VAL A 257 35.39 -11.07 -7.64
C VAL A 257 36.60 -11.74 -8.28
N ASN A 258 36.59 -12.00 -9.58
CA ASN A 258 37.69 -12.71 -10.24
C ASN A 258 38.77 -11.76 -10.76
N ASP A 259 38.37 -10.74 -11.53
CA ASP A 259 39.29 -9.96 -12.36
C ASP A 259 39.71 -8.62 -11.70
N PHE A 260 38.85 -8.06 -10.84
CA PHE A 260 39.06 -6.75 -10.19
C PHE A 260 39.19 -6.83 -8.67
N SER A 261 39.34 -8.02 -8.08
CA SER A 261 39.34 -8.18 -6.63
C SER A 261 40.52 -7.50 -5.93
N SER A 262 41.66 -7.34 -6.60
CA SER A 262 42.78 -6.52 -6.13
C SER A 262 42.38 -5.04 -5.97
N GLN A 263 41.79 -4.44 -7.01
CA GLN A 263 41.37 -3.04 -7.02
C GLN A 263 40.21 -2.81 -6.04
N PHE A 264 39.21 -3.70 -6.02
CA PHE A 264 38.10 -3.65 -5.05
C PHE A 264 38.62 -3.69 -3.60
N LYS A 265 39.64 -4.49 -3.30
CA LYS A 265 40.28 -4.54 -1.97
C LYS A 265 41.08 -3.28 -1.58
N THR A 266 41.32 -2.34 -2.50
CA THR A 266 41.91 -1.03 -2.17
C THR A 266 40.87 0.00 -1.70
N LEU A 267 39.58 -0.29 -1.85
CA LEU A 267 38.51 0.61 -1.44
C LEU A 267 38.45 0.73 0.10
N PRO A 268 38.04 1.89 0.66
CA PRO A 268 37.93 2.08 2.12
C PRO A 268 36.90 1.15 2.79
N PHE A 269 35.95 0.62 2.01
CA PHE A 269 34.95 -0.37 2.40
C PHE A 269 34.87 -1.43 1.30
N THR A 270 34.54 -2.67 1.68
CA THR A 270 34.51 -3.83 0.78
C THR A 270 33.30 -4.71 1.05
N ASP A 271 32.22 -4.14 1.57
CA ASP A 271 31.00 -4.85 1.95
C ASP A 271 30.00 -4.99 0.78
N GLU A 272 28.90 -5.72 0.99
CA GLU A 272 27.84 -5.89 -0.01
C GLU A 272 27.18 -4.55 -0.44
N VAL A 273 27.16 -3.51 0.42
CA VAL A 273 26.67 -2.18 0.02
C VAL A 273 27.63 -1.53 -0.98
N THR A 274 28.94 -1.62 -0.72
CA THR A 274 29.98 -1.13 -1.64
C THR A 274 29.98 -1.90 -2.96
N LEU A 275 29.81 -3.21 -2.93
CA LEU A 275 29.66 -4.01 -4.16
C LEU A 275 28.41 -3.58 -4.95
N GLY A 276 27.28 -3.36 -4.27
CA GLY A 276 26.06 -2.82 -4.88
C GLY A 276 26.26 -1.45 -5.54
N LEU A 277 27.04 -0.56 -4.92
CA LEU A 277 27.42 0.75 -5.49
C LEU A 277 28.25 0.59 -6.77
N ILE A 278 29.31 -0.23 -6.76
CA ILE A 278 30.14 -0.48 -7.96
C ILE A 278 29.28 -1.07 -9.09
N CYS A 279 28.43 -2.05 -8.78
CA CYS A 279 27.47 -2.62 -9.74
C CYS A 279 26.53 -1.55 -10.33
N ASN A 280 26.00 -0.64 -9.51
CA ASN A 280 25.11 0.42 -9.98
C ASN A 280 25.81 1.39 -10.94
N LEU A 281 27.05 1.78 -10.61
CA LEU A 281 27.87 2.65 -11.45
C LEU A 281 28.25 1.99 -12.78
N VAL A 282 28.77 0.76 -12.76
CA VAL A 282 29.14 0.04 -14.00
C VAL A 282 27.95 -0.11 -14.94
N MET A 283 26.79 -0.55 -14.43
CA MET A 283 25.61 -0.78 -15.27
C MET A 283 25.11 0.50 -15.96
N SER A 284 25.41 1.69 -15.41
CA SER A 284 25.08 2.98 -16.03
C SER A 284 25.89 3.30 -17.30
N HIS A 285 26.95 2.55 -17.61
CA HIS A 285 27.75 2.69 -18.84
C HIS A 285 27.30 1.76 -19.98
N SER A 286 26.31 0.89 -19.75
CA SER A 286 25.76 0.01 -20.78
C SER A 286 25.17 0.80 -21.96
N GLN A 287 25.17 0.20 -23.15
CA GLN A 287 24.55 0.80 -24.34
C GLN A 287 23.03 0.81 -24.16
N ILE A 288 22.44 -0.36 -23.94
CA ILE A 288 21.04 -0.53 -23.54
C ILE A 288 21.00 -1.16 -22.14
N PHE A 289 20.24 -0.54 -21.24
CA PHE A 289 19.96 -1.06 -19.90
C PHE A 289 18.49 -1.45 -19.76
N ALA A 290 18.19 -2.59 -19.13
CA ALA A 290 16.83 -2.94 -18.70
C ALA A 290 16.80 -3.52 -17.28
N GLY A 291 15.81 -3.16 -16.46
CA GLY A 291 15.75 -3.63 -15.07
C GLY A 291 14.37 -4.06 -14.54
N THR A 292 14.36 -4.69 -13.35
CA THR A 292 13.13 -4.98 -12.58
C THR A 292 12.34 -3.70 -12.31
N PRO A 293 11.06 -3.59 -12.73
CA PRO A 293 10.17 -2.51 -12.30
C PRO A 293 9.82 -2.68 -10.81
N GLY A 294 9.75 -1.58 -10.06
CA GLY A 294 9.54 -1.59 -8.60
C GLY A 294 10.83 -1.38 -7.79
N SER A 295 12.00 -1.53 -8.42
CA SER A 295 13.29 -1.46 -7.74
C SER A 295 13.96 -0.08 -7.85
N SER A 296 14.32 0.53 -6.72
CA SER A 296 15.14 1.75 -6.69
C SER A 296 16.59 1.53 -7.16
N PHE A 297 17.06 0.28 -7.24
CA PHE A 297 18.34 -0.05 -7.87
C PHE A 297 18.24 0.10 -9.41
N THR A 298 17.16 -0.39 -10.01
CA THR A 298 16.81 -0.14 -11.42
C THR A 298 16.64 1.37 -11.69
N GLY A 299 15.97 2.10 -10.80
CA GLY A 299 15.75 3.55 -10.94
C GLY A 299 17.07 4.35 -10.97
N MET A 300 17.98 4.06 -10.05
CA MET A 300 19.28 4.74 -9.99
C MET A 300 20.16 4.46 -11.22
N ILE A 301 20.17 3.22 -11.75
CA ILE A 301 20.89 2.92 -12.99
C ILE A 301 20.27 3.68 -14.17
N HIS A 302 18.94 3.64 -14.35
CA HIS A 302 18.26 4.35 -15.43
C HIS A 302 18.60 5.85 -15.47
N ARG A 303 18.57 6.50 -14.31
CA ARG A 303 18.93 7.91 -14.14
C ARG A 303 20.38 8.19 -14.54
N ASN A 304 21.33 7.40 -14.03
CA ASN A 304 22.76 7.60 -14.33
C ASN A 304 23.10 7.22 -15.78
N TRP A 305 22.42 6.23 -16.35
CA TRP A 305 22.48 5.90 -17.78
C TRP A 305 21.97 7.07 -18.63
N LEU A 306 20.83 7.69 -18.30
CA LEU A 306 20.33 8.87 -19.01
C LEU A 306 21.30 10.06 -18.91
N ARG A 307 21.88 10.32 -17.72
CA ARG A 307 22.97 11.30 -17.53
C ARG A 307 24.17 11.02 -18.46
N ASN A 308 24.58 9.77 -18.59
CA ASN A 308 25.69 9.37 -19.46
C ASN A 308 25.33 9.53 -20.94
N LYS A 309 24.12 9.13 -21.37
CA LYS A 309 23.68 9.28 -22.78
C LYS A 309 23.51 10.75 -23.20
N ILE A 310 23.12 11.63 -22.28
CA ILE A 310 23.11 13.09 -22.51
C ILE A 310 24.54 13.63 -22.66
N LYS A 311 25.51 13.15 -21.87
CA LYS A 311 26.94 13.50 -22.02
C LYS A 311 27.54 12.95 -23.34
N GLU A 312 26.99 11.87 -23.89
CA GLU A 312 27.27 11.37 -25.24
C GLU A 312 26.58 12.20 -26.35
N ASN A 313 25.87 13.30 -26.02
CA ASN A 313 25.09 14.15 -26.92
C ASN A 313 23.89 13.45 -27.61
N ILE A 314 23.42 12.33 -27.06
CA ILE A 314 22.24 11.63 -27.58
C ILE A 314 20.98 12.38 -27.15
N ASN A 315 20.04 12.58 -28.08
CA ASN A 315 18.77 13.25 -27.78
C ASN A 315 17.96 12.45 -26.75
N PRO A 316 17.75 12.94 -25.53
CA PRO A 316 17.07 12.19 -24.48
C PRO A 316 15.58 11.98 -24.74
N LEU A 317 14.98 12.75 -25.67
CA LEU A 317 13.60 12.54 -26.12
C LEU A 317 13.46 11.34 -27.06
N THR A 318 14.57 10.70 -27.43
CA THR A 318 14.61 9.42 -28.14
C THR A 318 15.06 8.25 -27.24
N LEU A 319 15.14 8.47 -25.92
CA LEU A 319 15.57 7.47 -24.95
C LEU A 319 14.40 7.05 -24.03
N ASP A 320 13.98 5.79 -24.16
CA ASP A 320 13.06 5.16 -23.22
C ASP A 320 13.82 4.35 -22.17
N PHE A 321 13.39 4.47 -20.91
CA PHE A 321 13.74 3.49 -19.89
C PHE A 321 13.12 2.12 -20.21
N LYS A 322 13.90 1.05 -20.03
CA LYS A 322 13.49 -0.32 -20.36
C LYS A 322 13.36 -1.19 -19.11
N TYR A 323 12.35 -2.02 -19.10
CA TYR A 323 12.00 -2.91 -18.00
C TYR A 323 11.91 -4.34 -18.52
N ILE A 324 12.37 -5.29 -17.72
CA ILE A 324 12.43 -6.70 -18.11
C ILE A 324 11.03 -7.34 -18.20
N THR A 325 10.04 -6.76 -17.51
CA THR A 325 8.61 -7.03 -17.65
C THR A 325 7.83 -5.74 -17.34
N SER A 326 6.51 -5.75 -17.56
CA SER A 326 5.59 -4.68 -17.13
C SER A 326 5.42 -4.60 -15.61
N GLY A 327 5.68 -5.68 -14.86
CA GLY A 327 5.30 -5.83 -13.46
C GLY A 327 3.81 -6.12 -13.19
N PHE A 328 2.91 -5.94 -14.18
CA PHE A 328 1.45 -6.16 -14.07
C PHE A 328 0.95 -7.15 -15.13
N GLU A 329 -0.12 -7.91 -14.83
CA GLU A 329 -0.46 -9.09 -15.64
C GLU A 329 -1.83 -9.06 -16.34
N GLU A 330 -2.88 -8.43 -15.77
CA GLU A 330 -4.19 -8.25 -16.48
C GLU A 330 -4.62 -6.79 -16.66
N THR A 331 -4.00 -5.86 -15.93
CA THR A 331 -4.25 -4.43 -16.14
C THR A 331 -3.74 -4.05 -17.53
N LYS A 332 -4.54 -3.32 -18.31
CA LYS A 332 -4.19 -2.78 -19.64
C LYS A 332 -3.13 -1.66 -19.61
N VAL A 333 -2.13 -1.80 -18.73
CA VAL A 333 -0.93 -0.97 -18.72
C VAL A 333 -0.22 -1.19 -20.04
N ALA A 334 -0.30 -0.20 -20.91
CA ALA A 334 0.26 -0.27 -22.25
C ALA A 334 1.78 -0.45 -22.14
N PHE A 335 2.28 -1.63 -22.52
CA PHE A 335 3.67 -2.02 -22.37
C PHE A 335 4.15 -2.74 -23.64
N LYS A 336 5.23 -2.26 -24.24
CA LYS A 336 5.77 -2.77 -25.51
C LYS A 336 7.28 -2.53 -25.56
N ASP A 337 8.03 -3.51 -26.06
CA ASP A 337 9.48 -3.43 -26.31
C ASP A 337 10.26 -2.82 -25.12
N GLY A 338 10.00 -3.38 -23.94
CA GLY A 338 10.57 -2.98 -22.65
C GLY A 338 9.98 -1.71 -22.02
N SER A 339 9.12 -0.95 -22.70
CA SER A 339 8.68 0.37 -22.24
C SER A 339 7.19 0.45 -21.91
N PHE A 340 6.89 1.18 -20.83
CA PHE A 340 5.55 1.70 -20.55
C PHE A 340 5.23 2.82 -21.55
N LEU A 341 4.10 2.70 -22.24
CA LEU A 341 3.64 3.66 -23.25
C LEU A 341 2.81 4.77 -22.59
N GLU A 342 2.91 5.98 -23.14
CA GLU A 342 2.08 7.12 -22.74
C GLU A 342 0.67 6.96 -23.30
N THR A 343 -0.36 7.00 -22.44
CA THR A 343 -1.77 6.72 -22.78
C THR A 343 -2.70 7.91 -22.62
N LYS A 344 -2.22 9.01 -22.02
CA LYS A 344 -3.01 10.21 -21.70
C LYS A 344 -2.17 11.49 -21.84
N PRO A 345 -2.79 12.65 -22.15
CA PRO A 345 -2.09 13.92 -22.22
C PRO A 345 -1.65 14.40 -20.83
N GLY A 346 -0.65 15.28 -20.81
CA GLY A 346 -0.15 15.93 -19.59
C GLY A 346 1.28 16.45 -19.74
N LEU A 347 1.64 17.46 -18.95
CA LEU A 347 2.91 18.18 -19.06
C LEU A 347 4.14 17.33 -18.68
N PHE A 348 3.98 16.25 -17.91
CA PHE A 348 5.10 15.49 -17.32
C PHE A 348 4.98 13.99 -17.57
N SER A 349 6.09 13.28 -17.81
CA SER A 349 6.04 11.85 -18.22
C SER A 349 5.43 10.92 -17.16
N TRP A 350 5.41 11.33 -15.87
CA TRP A 350 4.69 10.62 -14.80
C TRP A 350 3.18 10.82 -14.79
N ASN A 351 2.69 11.90 -15.40
CA ASN A 351 1.25 12.17 -15.51
C ASN A 351 0.68 11.71 -16.88
N ARG A 352 1.54 11.43 -17.88
CA ARG A 352 1.15 10.83 -19.18
C ARG A 352 1.01 9.30 -19.23
N ILE A 353 1.54 8.57 -18.25
CA ILE A 353 1.43 7.10 -18.19
C ILE A 353 0.37 6.69 -17.16
N GLU A 354 -0.45 5.70 -17.52
CA GLU A 354 -1.46 5.11 -16.65
C GLU A 354 -0.92 3.87 -15.93
N LEU A 355 -0.22 4.11 -14.81
CA LEU A 355 0.12 3.06 -13.85
C LEU A 355 -1.01 2.93 -12.81
N PRO A 356 -1.53 1.71 -12.53
CA PRO A 356 -2.61 1.45 -11.56
C PRO A 356 -2.06 1.46 -10.12
N LEU A 357 -1.47 2.59 -9.73
CA LEU A 357 -0.71 2.80 -8.50
C LEU A 357 -1.03 4.17 -7.91
N HIS A 358 -0.94 4.28 -6.59
CA HIS A 358 -1.03 5.59 -5.94
C HIS A 358 0.10 6.50 -6.41
N THR A 359 -0.17 7.82 -6.44
CA THR A 359 0.77 8.81 -6.98
C THR A 359 2.16 8.75 -6.34
N GLU A 360 2.25 8.42 -5.05
CA GLU A 360 3.52 8.31 -4.32
C GLU A 360 4.38 7.07 -4.69
N THR A 361 3.78 6.00 -5.25
CA THR A 361 4.48 4.75 -5.58
C THR A 361 4.78 4.56 -7.07
N LYS A 362 4.19 5.37 -7.96
CA LYS A 362 4.46 5.35 -9.42
C LYS A 362 5.96 5.35 -9.74
N SER A 363 6.75 6.15 -9.02
CA SER A 363 8.20 6.32 -9.24
C SER A 363 9.06 5.12 -8.85
N TRP A 364 8.49 4.12 -8.17
CA TRP A 364 9.20 2.87 -7.90
C TRP A 364 9.16 1.97 -9.15
N TYR A 365 8.08 2.07 -9.94
CA TYR A 365 7.85 1.26 -11.14
C TYR A 365 8.49 1.83 -12.41
N ARG A 366 8.55 3.16 -12.55
CA ARG A 366 9.24 3.85 -13.65
C ARG A 366 10.00 5.07 -13.13
N GLU A 367 11.18 5.35 -13.68
CA GLU A 367 11.91 6.61 -13.48
C GLU A 367 11.50 7.61 -14.59
N TRP A 368 11.73 8.90 -14.39
CA TRP A 368 11.15 9.95 -15.23
C TRP A 368 12.25 10.70 -16.00
N VAL A 369 11.98 11.13 -17.23
CA VAL A 369 13.00 11.84 -18.06
C VAL A 369 13.37 13.17 -17.40
N GLU A 370 12.39 13.75 -16.73
CA GLU A 370 12.48 14.87 -15.78
C GLU A 370 13.33 14.58 -14.53
N SER A 371 14.02 13.42 -14.44
CA SER A 371 15.11 13.21 -13.48
C SER A 371 16.44 13.80 -13.95
N VAL A 372 16.59 14.17 -15.22
CA VAL A 372 17.85 14.76 -15.73
C VAL A 372 17.59 16.06 -16.50
N ILE A 373 16.33 16.44 -16.73
CA ILE A 373 15.95 17.44 -17.74
C ILE A 373 14.82 18.34 -17.25
N LEU A 374 14.93 19.63 -17.53
CA LEU A 374 13.86 20.59 -17.31
C LEU A 374 12.70 20.39 -18.32
N PRO A 375 11.43 20.40 -17.88
CA PRO A 375 10.25 20.31 -18.76
C PRO A 375 10.08 21.42 -19.83
N HIS A 376 11.03 22.36 -19.93
CA HIS A 376 10.95 23.53 -20.81
C HIS A 376 12.06 23.60 -21.87
N THR A 377 13.06 22.71 -21.86
CA THR A 377 13.91 22.47 -23.04
C THR A 377 13.17 21.64 -24.12
N THR A 378 11.99 21.15 -23.79
CA THR A 378 11.12 20.31 -24.60
C THR A 378 10.10 21.11 -25.40
N THR A 379 10.43 21.46 -26.65
CA THR A 379 9.47 21.93 -27.66
C THR A 379 8.60 20.76 -28.18
N ILE A 380 7.95 20.03 -27.29
CA ILE A 380 7.04 18.94 -27.62
C ILE A 380 5.82 19.51 -28.35
N LYS A 381 5.43 18.89 -29.46
CA LYS A 381 4.26 19.29 -30.25
C LYS A 381 3.01 19.23 -29.38
N GLN A 382 2.36 20.38 -29.17
CA GLN A 382 1.04 20.43 -28.55
C GLN A 382 0.01 19.64 -29.36
N GLN A 383 -0.55 18.60 -28.77
CA GLN A 383 -1.96 18.28 -28.99
C GLN A 383 -2.75 18.96 -27.86
N LYS A 384 -3.66 19.85 -28.24
CA LYS A 384 -4.26 20.86 -27.34
C LYS A 384 -5.39 20.27 -26.48
N PHE A 385 -5.43 20.65 -25.20
CA PHE A 385 -6.67 20.88 -24.44
C PHE A 385 -6.46 22.07 -23.48
N GLN A 386 -7.56 22.70 -23.01
CA GLN A 386 -7.55 23.91 -22.15
C GLN A 386 -8.25 23.64 -20.81
N VAL A 387 -7.93 24.45 -19.79
CA VAL A 387 -8.34 24.32 -18.37
C VAL A 387 -8.64 25.70 -17.76
N ASN A 388 -9.53 25.80 -16.76
CA ASN A 388 -9.64 26.93 -15.81
C ASN A 388 -10.27 26.51 -14.44
N LEU A 389 -9.95 27.24 -13.36
CA LEU A 389 -10.29 27.04 -11.92
C LEU A 389 -10.33 28.41 -11.16
N PRO A 390 -11.04 28.59 -10.01
CA PRO A 390 -10.49 28.45 -8.61
C PRO A 390 -11.53 27.91 -7.56
N VAL A 391 -11.32 27.54 -6.28
CA VAL A 391 -10.22 27.53 -5.24
C VAL A 391 -10.32 28.58 -4.08
N ASN A 392 -10.46 28.13 -2.80
CA ASN A 392 -10.29 28.90 -1.53
C ASN A 392 -10.13 28.00 -0.25
N LEU A 393 -9.75 28.52 0.95
CA LEU A 393 -9.19 27.71 2.08
C LEU A 393 -9.27 28.24 3.57
N PHE A 394 -9.39 27.31 4.56
CA PHE A 394 -8.84 27.30 5.97
C PHE A 394 -9.39 28.26 7.09
N PRO A 395 -9.05 28.16 8.43
CA PRO A 395 -7.95 27.47 9.19
C PRO A 395 -8.33 26.67 10.51
N ILE A 396 -7.38 26.49 11.47
CA ILE A 396 -7.28 25.44 12.56
C ILE A 396 -6.72 26.02 13.93
N TRP A 397 -6.34 25.18 14.95
CA TRP A 397 -5.58 25.40 16.24
C TRP A 397 -6.39 25.64 17.56
N GLU A 398 -5.95 25.38 18.82
CA GLU A 398 -5.13 24.32 19.52
C GLU A 398 -5.21 24.46 21.09
N THR A 399 -4.94 23.40 21.89
CA THR A 399 -4.26 23.29 23.23
C THR A 399 -4.80 22.18 24.16
N GLY A 400 -4.04 21.08 24.30
CA GLY A 400 -4.48 19.83 24.96
C GLY A 400 -4.24 19.63 26.47
N LYS A 401 -3.52 20.48 27.21
CA LYS A 401 -3.16 20.16 28.62
C LYS A 401 -4.32 20.19 29.65
N ARG A 402 -5.52 20.66 29.26
CA ARG A 402 -6.75 20.51 30.06
C ARG A 402 -7.38 19.11 29.98
N ILE A 403 -6.91 18.22 29.09
CA ILE A 403 -7.62 16.99 28.73
C ILE A 403 -7.74 16.01 29.89
N GLN A 404 -6.70 15.76 30.69
CA GLN A 404 -6.72 14.64 31.66
C GLN A 404 -7.63 14.89 32.88
N GLN A 405 -7.82 16.14 33.31
CA GLN A 405 -8.88 16.50 34.28
C GLN A 405 -10.25 16.72 33.63
N LYS A 406 -10.33 16.97 32.31
CA LYS A 406 -11.59 16.89 31.58
C LYS A 406 -12.09 15.45 31.42
N ILE A 407 -11.21 14.45 31.28
CA ILE A 407 -11.60 13.04 31.13
C ILE A 407 -12.47 12.55 32.29
N THR A 408 -12.17 12.90 33.54
CA THR A 408 -13.02 12.54 34.69
C THR A 408 -14.35 13.30 34.72
N ASN A 409 -14.40 14.52 34.17
CA ASN A 409 -15.61 15.34 34.07
C ASN A 409 -16.44 15.09 32.80
N LEU A 410 -15.93 14.30 31.83
CA LEU A 410 -16.59 14.02 30.55
C LEU A 410 -17.75 13.01 30.66
N ASN A 411 -17.92 12.36 31.82
CA ASN A 411 -19.05 11.45 32.10
C ASN A 411 -20.31 12.18 32.62
N LYS A 412 -20.41 13.50 32.42
CA LYS A 412 -21.64 14.28 32.66
C LYS A 412 -21.94 15.23 31.49
N THR A 413 -22.42 14.65 30.40
CA THR A 413 -23.20 15.39 29.39
C THR A 413 -24.33 14.48 28.92
N THR A 414 -25.57 14.98 28.97
CA THR A 414 -26.75 14.25 28.51
C THR A 414 -26.70 14.01 27.00
N ALA A 415 -27.37 12.95 26.53
CA ALA A 415 -27.40 12.61 25.11
C ALA A 415 -28.14 13.69 24.29
N LYS A 416 -27.40 14.42 23.45
CA LYS A 416 -27.92 15.22 22.34
C LYS A 416 -26.86 15.38 21.25
N GLU A 417 -27.31 15.23 20.00
CA GLU A 417 -26.64 15.51 18.70
C GLU A 417 -25.19 14.94 18.45
N ILE A 418 -24.98 14.34 17.26
CA ILE A 418 -23.69 13.78 16.79
C ILE A 418 -23.15 14.62 15.62
N ASP A 419 -23.12 15.94 15.80
CA ASP A 419 -22.81 16.92 14.74
C ASP A 419 -21.29 17.05 14.45
N ALA A 420 -20.56 15.93 14.56
CA ALA A 420 -19.14 15.86 14.23
C ALA A 420 -18.86 15.75 12.71
N TYR A 421 -19.90 15.42 11.92
CA TYR A 421 -19.83 15.22 10.47
C TYR A 421 -20.10 16.49 9.64
N ASP A 422 -20.53 17.58 10.27
CA ASP A 422 -21.29 18.64 9.62
C ASP A 422 -20.49 19.52 8.62
N LYS A 423 -19.19 19.32 8.49
CA LYS A 423 -18.27 20.26 7.80
C LYS A 423 -17.98 20.02 6.32
N ASN A 424 -18.45 18.93 5.71
CA ASN A 424 -18.23 18.71 4.27
C ASN A 424 -19.46 18.13 3.58
N ASN A 425 -19.89 18.74 2.47
CA ASN A 425 -21.13 18.39 1.76
C ASN A 425 -21.04 17.02 1.09
N GLU A 426 -19.88 16.68 0.55
CA GLU A 426 -19.58 15.38 -0.06
C GLU A 426 -19.72 14.24 0.96
N ASN A 427 -19.33 14.45 2.22
CA ASN A 427 -19.47 13.42 3.27
C ASN A 427 -20.93 13.23 3.69
N LYS A 428 -21.72 14.32 3.71
CA LYS A 428 -23.18 14.23 3.89
C LYS A 428 -23.81 13.47 2.72
N LEU A 429 -23.43 13.79 1.48
CA LEU A 429 -23.95 13.16 0.27
C LEU A 429 -23.55 11.67 0.17
N LEU A 430 -22.33 11.32 0.58
CA LEU A 430 -21.85 9.93 0.70
C LEU A 430 -22.60 9.15 1.79
N LEU A 431 -22.98 9.77 2.91
CA LEU A 431 -23.85 9.14 3.91
C LEU A 431 -25.28 8.96 3.38
N CYS A 432 -25.85 9.96 2.72
CA CYS A 432 -27.17 9.85 2.07
C CYS A 432 -27.21 8.75 1.00
N TYR A 433 -26.16 8.56 0.21
CA TYR A 433 -26.06 7.46 -0.75
C TYR A 433 -25.56 6.14 -0.15
N ALA A 434 -24.99 6.12 1.05
CA ALA A 434 -24.79 4.89 1.80
C ALA A 434 -26.11 4.37 2.41
N HIS A 435 -26.97 5.27 2.92
CA HIS A 435 -28.26 4.97 3.55
C HIS A 435 -29.18 4.18 2.60
N ASN A 436 -29.83 3.11 3.07
CA ASN A 436 -30.43 2.11 2.17
C ASN A 436 -31.61 2.65 1.34
N LEU A 437 -32.52 3.37 2.01
CA LEU A 437 -33.72 3.98 1.40
C LEU A 437 -33.50 5.48 1.22
N ILE A 438 -33.78 6.04 0.05
CA ILE A 438 -33.87 7.50 -0.08
C ILE A 438 -35.35 7.87 0.14
N ASP A 439 -35.68 8.37 1.32
CA ASP A 439 -37.01 8.91 1.64
C ASP A 439 -37.14 10.37 1.15
N ASN A 440 -38.33 10.96 1.22
CA ASN A 440 -38.55 12.33 0.71
C ASN A 440 -37.63 13.36 1.38
N LYS A 441 -37.30 13.20 2.67
CA LYS A 441 -36.43 14.11 3.41
C LYS A 441 -34.97 13.97 2.97
N ALA A 442 -34.52 12.73 2.70
CA ALA A 442 -33.24 12.44 2.08
C ALA A 442 -33.19 12.96 0.63
N THR A 443 -34.26 12.83 -0.15
CA THR A 443 -34.39 13.41 -1.50
C THR A 443 -34.22 14.92 -1.48
N ASP A 444 -34.91 15.65 -0.59
CA ASP A 444 -34.77 17.10 -0.44
C ASP A 444 -33.33 17.49 -0.05
N GLN A 445 -32.71 16.75 0.88
CA GLN A 445 -31.34 16.98 1.33
C GLN A 445 -30.30 16.68 0.23
N ILE A 446 -30.47 15.57 -0.51
CA ILE A 446 -29.64 15.21 -1.67
C ILE A 446 -29.77 16.26 -2.76
N SER A 447 -30.99 16.66 -3.11
CA SER A 447 -31.26 17.66 -4.15
C SER A 447 -30.65 19.02 -3.79
N LYS A 448 -30.69 19.41 -2.52
CA LYS A 448 -29.98 20.59 -2.01
C LYS A 448 -28.46 20.43 -2.16
N LEU A 449 -27.89 19.32 -1.68
CA LEU A 449 -26.43 19.07 -1.75
C LEU A 449 -25.92 19.03 -3.20
N LEU A 450 -26.68 18.45 -4.13
CA LEU A 450 -26.38 18.42 -5.57
C LEU A 450 -26.55 19.79 -6.27
N SER A 451 -27.23 20.75 -5.64
CA SER A 451 -27.33 22.14 -6.12
C SER A 451 -26.21 23.05 -5.60
N GLU A 452 -25.38 22.55 -4.68
CA GLU A 452 -24.17 23.21 -4.20
C GLU A 452 -22.95 22.72 -5.03
N ASP A 453 -21.81 23.41 -4.97
CA ASP A 453 -20.60 22.98 -5.69
C ASP A 453 -20.01 21.73 -5.00
N ILE A 454 -19.89 20.63 -5.76
CA ILE A 454 -19.56 19.29 -5.24
C ILE A 454 -18.24 18.82 -5.84
N ASP A 455 -17.26 18.50 -4.99
CA ASP A 455 -16.04 17.81 -5.41
C ASP A 455 -16.33 16.33 -5.70
N TRP A 456 -16.80 16.07 -6.92
CA TRP A 456 -17.03 14.73 -7.46
C TRP A 456 -15.79 13.82 -7.41
N LYS A 457 -14.57 14.40 -7.47
CA LYS A 457 -13.33 13.64 -7.36
C LYS A 457 -13.07 13.21 -5.92
N TYR A 458 -13.32 14.07 -4.94
CA TYR A 458 -13.33 13.68 -3.52
C TYR A 458 -14.40 12.61 -3.24
N ILE A 459 -15.59 12.74 -3.82
CA ILE A 459 -16.66 11.73 -3.73
C ILE A 459 -16.19 10.37 -4.27
N ILE A 460 -15.65 10.31 -5.49
CA ILE A 460 -15.14 9.06 -6.08
C ILE A 460 -14.02 8.46 -5.22
N GLN A 461 -13.02 9.26 -4.82
CA GLN A 461 -11.90 8.78 -4.02
C GLN A 461 -12.34 8.26 -2.64
N THR A 462 -13.24 8.98 -1.95
CA THR A 462 -13.73 8.59 -0.62
C THR A 462 -14.66 7.38 -0.70
N ALA A 463 -15.54 7.32 -1.71
CA ALA A 463 -16.39 6.15 -1.97
C ALA A 463 -15.58 4.91 -2.35
N GLN A 464 -14.46 5.07 -3.07
CA GLN A 464 -13.52 3.98 -3.39
C GLN A 464 -12.78 3.50 -2.13
N GLN A 465 -12.24 4.41 -1.32
CA GLN A 465 -11.56 4.09 -0.05
C GLN A 465 -12.51 3.36 0.92
N HIS A 466 -13.77 3.81 1.01
CA HIS A 466 -14.82 3.18 1.81
C HIS A 466 -15.48 1.97 1.16
N ARG A 467 -15.13 1.63 -0.09
CA ARG A 467 -15.66 0.50 -0.87
C ARG A 467 -17.18 0.52 -1.11
N ILE A 468 -17.77 1.71 -1.24
CA ILE A 468 -19.20 1.92 -1.55
C ILE A 468 -19.45 2.45 -2.97
N LEU A 469 -18.41 2.58 -3.80
CA LEU A 469 -18.48 3.15 -5.15
C LEU A 469 -19.57 2.53 -6.07
N PRO A 470 -19.82 1.19 -6.08
CA PRO A 470 -20.89 0.61 -6.91
C PRO A 470 -22.30 0.93 -6.39
N LEU A 471 -22.47 1.02 -5.06
CA LEU A 471 -23.72 1.41 -4.40
C LEU A 471 -24.05 2.89 -4.70
N LEU A 472 -23.04 3.74 -4.63
CA LEU A 472 -23.11 5.16 -4.98
C LEU A 472 -23.57 5.35 -6.43
N TYR A 473 -22.87 4.73 -7.41
CA TYR A 473 -23.28 4.78 -8.83
C TYR A 473 -24.72 4.32 -9.05
N HIS A 474 -25.10 3.19 -8.44
CA HIS A 474 -26.44 2.64 -8.62
C HIS A 474 -27.54 3.59 -8.14
N LYS A 475 -27.36 4.21 -6.96
CA LYS A 475 -28.36 5.15 -6.43
C LYS A 475 -28.34 6.48 -7.17
N LEU A 476 -27.18 7.04 -7.46
CA LEU A 476 -27.02 8.24 -8.29
C LEU A 476 -27.78 8.09 -9.63
N LYS A 477 -27.53 6.99 -10.35
CA LYS A 477 -28.18 6.67 -11.63
C LYS A 477 -29.71 6.59 -11.53
N ASN A 478 -30.23 6.08 -10.42
CA ASN A 478 -31.67 5.85 -10.23
C ASN A 478 -32.40 7.05 -9.61
N HIS A 479 -31.68 7.97 -8.96
CA HIS A 479 -32.23 9.15 -8.30
C HIS A 479 -32.30 10.36 -9.25
N ASP A 480 -31.14 10.85 -9.67
CA ASP A 480 -31.02 11.94 -10.64
C ASP A 480 -29.71 11.79 -11.43
N PRO A 481 -29.73 11.18 -12.62
CA PRO A 481 -28.57 11.10 -13.50
C PRO A 481 -28.27 12.40 -14.23
N GLY A 482 -29.17 13.40 -14.20
CA GLY A 482 -29.00 14.71 -14.85
C GLY A 482 -28.20 15.71 -14.01
N ALA A 483 -28.24 15.58 -12.68
CA ALA A 483 -27.43 16.36 -11.74
C ALA A 483 -25.93 15.98 -11.72
N ILE A 484 -25.49 15.04 -12.56
CA ILE A 484 -24.14 14.48 -12.54
C ILE A 484 -23.42 14.85 -13.84
N PRO A 485 -22.18 15.40 -13.79
CA PRO A 485 -21.39 15.63 -15.00
C PRO A 485 -21.18 14.32 -15.78
N GLU A 486 -21.36 14.35 -17.11
CA GLU A 486 -21.34 13.14 -17.95
C GLU A 486 -20.05 12.31 -17.80
N SER A 487 -18.91 12.99 -17.66
CA SER A 487 -17.60 12.36 -17.39
C SER A 487 -17.56 11.59 -16.06
N ILE A 488 -18.13 12.16 -15.00
CA ILE A 488 -18.22 11.56 -13.65
C ILE A 488 -19.20 10.38 -13.67
N PHE A 489 -20.35 10.52 -14.34
CA PHE A 489 -21.29 9.42 -14.55
C PHE A 489 -20.64 8.25 -15.31
N LYS A 490 -19.82 8.56 -16.33
CA LYS A 490 -19.09 7.56 -17.11
C LYS A 490 -17.98 6.88 -16.31
N GLU A 491 -17.20 7.62 -15.53
CA GLU A 491 -16.18 7.06 -14.63
C GLU A 491 -16.80 6.11 -13.60
N LEU A 492 -17.88 6.53 -12.93
CA LEU A 492 -18.65 5.70 -12.00
C LEU A 492 -19.23 4.44 -12.66
N GLN A 493 -19.74 4.55 -13.89
CA GLN A 493 -20.23 3.43 -14.69
C GLN A 493 -19.13 2.41 -14.99
N ASP A 494 -17.94 2.86 -15.41
CA ASP A 494 -16.84 1.95 -15.77
C ASP A 494 -16.23 1.29 -14.52
N TYR A 495 -16.20 1.97 -13.38
CA TYR A 495 -15.92 1.33 -12.09
C TYR A 495 -16.95 0.26 -11.72
N PHE A 496 -18.24 0.52 -11.93
CA PHE A 496 -19.31 -0.46 -11.65
C PHE A 496 -19.19 -1.71 -12.54
N TYR A 497 -18.92 -1.55 -13.85
CA TYR A 497 -18.73 -2.69 -14.75
C TYR A 497 -17.46 -3.50 -14.41
N ASN A 498 -16.36 -2.83 -14.04
CA ASN A 498 -15.16 -3.52 -13.55
C ASN A 498 -15.42 -4.32 -12.26
N ASN A 499 -16.19 -3.79 -11.30
CA ASN A 499 -16.62 -4.54 -10.12
C ASN A 499 -17.51 -5.74 -10.52
N THR A 500 -18.46 -5.53 -11.44
CA THR A 500 -19.35 -6.58 -11.96
C THR A 500 -18.54 -7.75 -12.57
N HIS A 501 -17.57 -7.46 -13.44
CA HIS A 501 -16.71 -8.50 -14.02
C HIS A 501 -15.90 -9.27 -12.98
N ARG A 502 -15.29 -8.59 -12.00
CA ARG A 502 -14.52 -9.25 -10.92
C ARG A 502 -15.42 -10.11 -10.03
N THR A 503 -16.61 -9.63 -9.67
CA THR A 503 -17.55 -10.40 -8.85
C THR A 503 -18.14 -11.59 -9.59
N LEU A 504 -18.50 -11.47 -10.88
CA LEU A 504 -18.98 -12.60 -11.67
C LEU A 504 -17.93 -13.71 -11.77
N PHE A 505 -16.67 -13.36 -12.02
CA PHE A 505 -15.56 -14.32 -11.96
C PHE A 505 -15.45 -15.01 -10.60
N LEU A 506 -15.41 -14.23 -9.50
CA LEU A 506 -15.31 -14.79 -8.16
C LEU A 506 -16.53 -15.67 -7.80
N THR A 507 -17.72 -15.34 -8.31
CA THR A 507 -18.94 -16.16 -8.12
C THR A 507 -18.84 -17.48 -8.87
N GLN A 508 -18.36 -17.48 -10.11
CA GLN A 508 -18.12 -18.71 -10.87
C GLN A 508 -17.11 -19.62 -10.15
N GLU A 509 -16.01 -19.07 -9.64
CA GLU A 509 -15.00 -19.85 -8.94
C GLU A 509 -15.49 -20.36 -7.58
N LEU A 510 -16.31 -19.57 -6.86
CA LEU A 510 -16.98 -20.03 -5.64
C LEU A 510 -17.88 -21.24 -5.94
N LEU A 511 -18.76 -21.15 -6.93
CA LEU A 511 -19.65 -22.26 -7.30
C LEU A 511 -18.87 -23.54 -7.67
N ARG A 512 -17.76 -23.39 -8.39
CA ARG A 512 -16.86 -24.51 -8.74
C ARG A 512 -16.19 -25.14 -7.53
N LEU A 513 -15.77 -24.35 -6.55
CA LEU A 513 -15.22 -24.86 -5.28
C LEU A 513 -16.27 -25.58 -4.44
N LEU A 514 -17.50 -25.06 -4.38
CA LEU A 514 -18.59 -25.69 -3.64
C LEU A 514 -18.96 -27.05 -4.23
N ASP A 515 -18.98 -27.18 -5.57
CA ASP A 515 -19.14 -28.47 -6.25
C ASP A 515 -18.02 -29.46 -5.87
N ILE A 516 -16.75 -29.04 -5.93
CA ILE A 516 -15.60 -29.86 -5.51
C ILE A 516 -15.72 -30.32 -4.05
N PHE A 517 -16.13 -29.44 -3.14
CA PHE A 517 -16.33 -29.76 -1.73
C PHE A 517 -17.53 -30.69 -1.51
N GLN A 518 -18.66 -30.44 -2.19
CA GLN A 518 -19.88 -31.26 -2.14
C GLN A 518 -19.63 -32.68 -2.66
N GLN A 519 -18.99 -32.85 -3.82
CA GLN A 519 -18.56 -34.15 -4.35
C GLN A 519 -17.65 -34.92 -3.36
N ASN A 520 -16.99 -34.19 -2.45
CA ASN A 520 -16.12 -34.74 -1.42
C ASN A 520 -16.77 -34.90 -0.04
N ASN A 521 -18.08 -34.65 0.08
CA ASN A 521 -18.86 -34.67 1.32
C ASN A 521 -18.38 -33.66 2.38
N ILE A 522 -17.81 -32.53 1.96
CA ILE A 522 -17.39 -31.43 2.82
C ILE A 522 -18.45 -30.34 2.79
N ILE A 523 -18.98 -29.96 3.96
CA ILE A 523 -19.91 -28.83 4.07
C ILE A 523 -19.11 -27.53 4.07
N ALA A 524 -19.25 -26.75 2.99
CA ALA A 524 -18.55 -25.49 2.76
C ALA A 524 -19.57 -24.34 2.65
N ILE A 525 -19.43 -23.31 3.50
CA ILE A 525 -20.45 -22.28 3.73
C ILE A 525 -19.83 -20.90 3.43
N PRO A 526 -20.08 -20.30 2.24
CA PRO A 526 -19.70 -18.91 1.97
C PRO A 526 -20.53 -17.94 2.83
N PHE A 527 -19.84 -17.14 3.67
CA PHE A 527 -20.50 -16.34 4.72
C PHE A 527 -20.20 -14.83 4.66
N LYS A 528 -19.49 -14.36 3.62
CA LYS A 528 -19.34 -12.93 3.31
C LYS A 528 -19.49 -12.72 1.79
N GLY A 529 -18.41 -12.31 1.10
CA GLY A 529 -18.32 -12.20 -0.38
C GLY A 529 -19.65 -11.99 -1.11
N GLN A 530 -20.03 -13.02 -1.87
CA GLN A 530 -21.19 -13.15 -2.74
C GLN A 530 -22.51 -13.32 -1.99
N THR A 531 -22.57 -14.21 -0.99
CA THR A 531 -23.81 -14.53 -0.28
C THR A 531 -24.34 -13.29 0.41
N LEU A 532 -23.51 -12.56 1.16
CA LEU A 532 -23.88 -11.26 1.73
C LEU A 532 -24.22 -10.20 0.67
N ALA A 533 -23.63 -10.24 -0.53
CA ALA A 533 -24.00 -9.31 -1.60
C ALA A 533 -25.42 -9.57 -2.15
N VAL A 534 -25.86 -10.83 -2.21
CA VAL A 534 -27.24 -11.18 -2.59
C VAL A 534 -28.21 -11.01 -1.41
N THR A 535 -27.89 -11.55 -0.23
CA THR A 535 -28.74 -11.51 0.97
C THR A 535 -29.01 -10.08 1.46
N ALA A 536 -28.01 -9.19 1.51
CA ALA A 536 -28.24 -7.80 1.90
C ALA A 536 -28.70 -6.94 0.72
N TYR A 537 -27.94 -6.89 -0.38
CA TYR A 537 -28.13 -5.89 -1.44
C TYR A 537 -28.99 -6.36 -2.63
N GLY A 538 -29.41 -7.64 -2.67
CA GLY A 538 -30.15 -8.23 -3.80
C GLY A 538 -29.36 -8.34 -5.11
N ASN A 539 -28.11 -7.88 -5.17
CA ASN A 539 -27.32 -7.81 -6.39
C ASN A 539 -25.82 -7.87 -6.08
N LEU A 540 -25.17 -8.92 -6.60
CA LEU A 540 -23.73 -9.18 -6.55
C LEU A 540 -22.87 -7.94 -6.89
N SER A 541 -23.32 -7.09 -7.81
CA SER A 541 -22.55 -5.97 -8.36
C SER A 541 -22.47 -4.75 -7.42
N LEU A 542 -23.35 -4.65 -6.43
CA LEU A 542 -23.44 -3.48 -5.53
C LEU A 542 -22.38 -3.49 -4.42
N ARG A 543 -21.78 -4.65 -4.13
CA ARG A 543 -20.82 -4.86 -3.05
C ARG A 543 -19.43 -5.15 -3.62
N MET A 544 -18.39 -4.53 -3.05
CA MET A 544 -16.99 -4.78 -3.44
C MET A 544 -16.33 -5.82 -2.52
N PHE A 545 -15.69 -6.85 -3.07
CA PHE A 545 -14.89 -7.85 -2.36
C PHE A 545 -13.82 -8.44 -3.30
N GLY A 546 -12.75 -9.03 -2.76
CA GLY A 546 -11.60 -9.50 -3.55
C GLY A 546 -11.34 -11.02 -3.46
N ASP A 547 -12.09 -11.66 -2.56
CA ASP A 547 -11.76 -12.87 -1.80
C ASP A 547 -13.01 -13.75 -1.62
N LEU A 548 -12.79 -15.04 -1.38
CA LEU A 548 -13.81 -16.05 -1.08
C LEU A 548 -13.68 -16.50 0.38
N ASP A 549 -14.44 -15.88 1.29
CA ASP A 549 -14.59 -16.32 2.68
C ASP A 549 -15.47 -17.59 2.74
N ILE A 550 -14.86 -18.77 2.98
CA ILE A 550 -15.57 -20.05 3.07
C ILE A 550 -15.35 -20.68 4.44
N LEU A 551 -16.43 -20.99 5.18
CA LEU A 551 -16.37 -21.73 6.43
C LEU A 551 -16.51 -23.23 6.18
N VAL A 552 -15.66 -24.05 6.80
CA VAL A 552 -15.70 -25.53 6.78
C VAL A 552 -15.56 -26.08 8.20
N GLN A 553 -15.79 -27.38 8.40
CA GLN A 553 -15.50 -28.01 9.70
C GLN A 553 -13.99 -28.20 9.88
N LYS A 554 -13.51 -28.01 11.11
CA LYS A 554 -12.09 -28.18 11.45
C LYS A 554 -11.53 -29.56 11.07
N GLN A 555 -12.34 -30.61 11.16
CA GLN A 555 -11.95 -31.98 10.82
C GLN A 555 -11.67 -32.17 9.32
N ASP A 556 -12.35 -31.39 8.46
CA ASP A 556 -12.26 -31.51 7.01
C ASP A 556 -11.03 -30.76 6.45
N MET A 557 -10.37 -29.91 7.25
CA MET A 557 -9.29 -29.01 6.83
C MET A 557 -8.14 -29.68 6.05
N LEU A 558 -7.73 -30.89 6.45
CA LEU A 558 -6.67 -31.61 5.73
C LEU A 558 -7.12 -32.04 4.33
N LYS A 559 -8.39 -32.41 4.18
CA LYS A 559 -8.99 -32.76 2.88
C LYS A 559 -9.29 -31.52 2.05
N VAL A 560 -9.70 -30.40 2.67
CA VAL A 560 -9.84 -29.11 2.00
C VAL A 560 -8.49 -28.64 1.45
N GLN A 561 -7.41 -28.73 2.23
CA GLN A 561 -6.06 -28.44 1.76
C GLN A 561 -5.66 -29.34 0.59
N GLU A 562 -5.88 -30.66 0.69
CA GLU A 562 -5.56 -31.63 -0.37
C GLU A 562 -6.30 -31.30 -1.67
N LEU A 563 -7.61 -31.04 -1.61
CA LEU A 563 -8.44 -30.69 -2.75
C LEU A 563 -8.00 -29.37 -3.39
N LEU A 564 -7.82 -28.32 -2.59
CA LEU A 564 -7.36 -27.02 -3.07
C LEU A 564 -5.96 -27.12 -3.72
N THR A 565 -5.04 -27.86 -3.11
CA THR A 565 -3.68 -28.05 -3.65
C THR A 565 -3.70 -28.85 -4.95
N THR A 566 -4.52 -29.90 -5.03
CA THR A 566 -4.73 -30.70 -6.25
C THR A 566 -5.36 -29.87 -7.37
N ASP A 567 -6.27 -28.97 -7.02
CA ASP A 567 -6.91 -28.01 -7.92
C ASP A 567 -6.02 -26.80 -8.29
N GLY A 568 -4.77 -26.74 -7.79
CA GLY A 568 -3.78 -25.72 -8.18
C GLY A 568 -3.74 -24.46 -7.31
N TYR A 569 -4.42 -24.44 -6.16
CA TYR A 569 -4.22 -23.38 -5.16
C TYR A 569 -2.90 -23.57 -4.40
N VAL A 570 -2.13 -22.50 -4.28
CA VAL A 570 -0.96 -22.46 -3.40
C VAL A 570 -1.36 -21.89 -2.04
N LEU A 571 -1.25 -22.70 -1.00
CA LEU A 571 -1.42 -22.29 0.40
C LEU A 571 -0.35 -21.23 0.77
N GLN A 572 -0.81 -20.06 1.22
CA GLN A 572 0.05 -18.95 1.63
C GLN A 572 0.23 -18.98 3.15
N ARG A 573 1.49 -19.01 3.63
CA ARG A 573 1.82 -18.98 5.06
C ARG A 573 2.75 -17.82 5.38
N LYS A 574 2.61 -17.27 6.59
CA LYS A 574 3.49 -16.19 7.09
C LYS A 574 4.83 -16.71 7.62
N ASN A 575 4.85 -17.96 8.12
CA ASN A 575 6.06 -18.64 8.59
C ASN A 575 6.18 -19.99 7.86
N ASN A 576 7.27 -20.20 7.10
CA ASN A 576 7.41 -21.35 6.20
C ASN A 576 8.03 -22.62 6.84
N HIS A 577 8.32 -22.61 8.15
CA HIS A 577 9.08 -23.69 8.83
C HIS A 577 8.22 -24.80 9.47
N LEU A 578 6.96 -24.95 9.04
CA LEU A 578 6.01 -25.92 9.61
C LEU A 578 6.03 -27.26 8.85
N THR A 579 6.76 -28.24 9.38
CA THR A 579 6.72 -29.65 8.93
C THR A 579 5.32 -30.26 9.09
N GLN A 580 5.03 -31.40 8.44
CA GLN A 580 3.75 -32.11 8.61
C GLN A 580 3.44 -32.47 10.07
N ALA A 581 4.45 -32.84 10.87
CA ALA A 581 4.28 -33.08 12.31
C ALA A 581 3.88 -31.79 13.06
N ASN A 582 4.52 -30.66 12.72
CA ASN A 582 4.17 -29.35 13.26
C ASN A 582 2.82 -28.83 12.71
N HIS A 583 2.35 -29.30 11.56
CA HIS A 583 1.06 -28.92 10.97
C HIS A 583 -0.10 -29.34 11.88
N LYS A 584 -0.12 -30.57 12.40
CA LYS A 584 -1.17 -31.00 13.35
C LYS A 584 -1.13 -30.22 14.67
N ARG A 585 0.02 -29.65 15.04
CA ARG A 585 0.17 -28.73 16.18
C ARG A 585 -0.28 -27.30 15.83
N TYR A 586 -0.03 -26.82 14.61
CA TYR A 586 -0.45 -25.53 14.08
C TYR A 586 -1.98 -25.39 13.99
N LEU A 587 -2.67 -26.37 13.38
CA LEU A 587 -4.14 -26.43 13.35
C LEU A 587 -4.76 -26.59 14.75
N ASN A 588 -4.00 -27.08 15.74
CA ASN A 588 -4.43 -27.16 17.14
C ASN A 588 -3.92 -26.01 18.02
N SER A 589 -3.27 -25.01 17.44
CA SER A 589 -2.94 -23.77 18.15
C SER A 589 -4.18 -22.90 18.32
N GLN A 590 -4.21 -22.09 19.38
CA GLN A 590 -5.33 -21.17 19.66
C GLN A 590 -5.32 -19.90 18.77
N TYR A 591 -4.23 -19.71 18.03
CA TYR A 591 -3.91 -18.51 17.26
C TYR A 591 -4.34 -18.57 15.79
N VAL A 592 -4.63 -19.77 15.27
CA VAL A 592 -4.95 -20.01 13.86
C VAL A 592 -6.41 -20.46 13.74
N TYR A 593 -7.15 -19.77 12.89
CA TYR A 593 -8.59 -19.92 12.68
C TYR A 593 -8.98 -19.81 11.19
N ASP A 594 -8.01 -19.37 10.36
CA ASP A 594 -8.06 -19.19 8.92
C ASP A 594 -6.79 -19.75 8.24
N GLU A 595 -6.94 -20.22 7.00
CA GLU A 595 -5.84 -20.41 6.05
C GLU A 595 -6.18 -19.74 4.71
N TRP A 596 -5.22 -19.05 4.11
CA TRP A 596 -5.42 -18.29 2.88
C TRP A 596 -4.67 -18.93 1.71
N TYR A 597 -5.39 -19.12 0.62
CA TYR A 597 -5.00 -19.87 -0.56
C TYR A 597 -5.08 -18.96 -1.79
N TRP A 598 -4.16 -19.13 -2.74
CA TRP A 598 -4.11 -18.33 -3.97
C TRP A 598 -3.92 -19.22 -5.20
N LYS A 599 -4.93 -19.24 -6.08
CA LYS A 599 -4.89 -19.85 -7.42
C LYS A 599 -5.00 -18.75 -8.45
N THR A 600 -4.01 -18.65 -9.32
CA THR A 600 -4.01 -17.78 -10.49
C THR A 600 -4.66 -18.50 -11.67
N LEU A 601 -5.17 -17.76 -12.67
CA LEU A 601 -5.73 -18.41 -13.87
C LEU A 601 -4.65 -18.95 -14.83
N ASP A 602 -3.44 -18.40 -14.76
CA ASP A 602 -2.20 -19.01 -15.26
C ASP A 602 -1.04 -18.69 -14.29
N HIS A 603 0.13 -19.31 -14.44
CA HIS A 603 1.32 -19.02 -13.59
C HIS A 603 1.96 -17.64 -13.87
N ASN A 604 1.22 -16.74 -14.50
CA ASN A 604 1.65 -15.50 -15.13
C ASN A 604 0.64 -14.36 -14.87
N SER A 605 -0.20 -14.51 -13.84
CA SER A 605 -1.43 -13.75 -13.61
C SER A 605 -1.53 -13.21 -12.16
N LYS A 606 -2.00 -11.95 -11.99
CA LYS A 606 -2.45 -11.38 -10.70
C LYS A 606 -3.97 -11.53 -10.50
N PHE A 607 -4.73 -11.92 -11.51
CA PHE A 607 -6.17 -12.18 -11.46
C PHE A 607 -6.42 -13.64 -11.05
N GLY A 608 -5.98 -13.96 -9.85
CA GLY A 608 -6.36 -15.20 -9.18
C GLY A 608 -7.66 -15.09 -8.39
N ALA A 609 -8.11 -16.22 -7.86
CA ALA A 609 -9.02 -16.28 -6.74
C ALA A 609 -8.20 -16.40 -5.45
N ARG A 610 -8.46 -15.50 -4.51
CA ARG A 610 -8.05 -15.64 -3.11
C ARG A 610 -9.17 -16.38 -2.39
N VAL A 611 -8.84 -17.50 -1.75
CA VAL A 611 -9.78 -18.26 -0.92
C VAL A 611 -9.27 -18.20 0.50
N GLU A 612 -10.11 -17.76 1.44
CA GLU A 612 -9.81 -17.81 2.87
C GLU A 612 -10.72 -18.87 3.49
N ILE A 613 -10.12 -20.01 3.83
CA ILE A 613 -10.79 -21.14 4.47
C ILE A 613 -10.77 -20.92 5.97
N HIS A 614 -11.96 -20.78 6.57
CA HIS A 614 -12.15 -20.62 8.00
C HIS A 614 -12.68 -21.90 8.62
N TRP A 615 -12.28 -22.20 9.85
CA TRP A 615 -12.97 -23.19 10.71
C TRP A 615 -13.52 -22.56 12.00
N ILE A 616 -13.16 -21.31 12.28
CA ILE A 616 -13.71 -20.46 13.33
C ILE A 616 -13.72 -19.02 12.79
N THR A 617 -14.76 -18.23 13.04
CA THR A 617 -14.85 -16.86 12.46
C THR A 617 -13.85 -15.86 13.07
N ASN A 618 -13.28 -16.17 14.23
CA ASN A 618 -12.43 -15.28 15.02
C ASN A 618 -11.36 -16.08 15.82
N PRO A 619 -10.16 -15.52 16.09
CA PRO A 619 -9.12 -16.18 16.88
C PRO A 619 -9.52 -16.38 18.34
N GLN A 620 -9.10 -17.49 18.98
CA GLN A 620 -9.65 -17.96 20.26
C GLN A 620 -9.37 -17.03 21.46
N HIS A 621 -8.48 -16.04 21.32
CA HIS A 621 -8.30 -14.96 22.31
C HIS A 621 -9.55 -14.08 22.46
N THR A 622 -10.49 -14.14 21.50
CA THR A 622 -11.90 -13.88 21.81
C THR A 622 -12.49 -15.13 22.46
N ILE A 623 -12.45 -15.16 23.80
CA ILE A 623 -12.62 -16.32 24.71
C ILE A 623 -13.86 -17.20 24.44
N PHE A 624 -14.84 -16.72 23.68
CA PHE A 624 -15.98 -17.50 23.20
C PHE A 624 -16.18 -17.20 21.71
N PRO A 625 -15.61 -17.99 20.78
CA PRO A 625 -15.89 -17.85 19.36
C PRO A 625 -17.22 -18.51 18.98
N LEU A 626 -17.80 -18.14 17.84
CA LEU A 626 -18.76 -18.99 17.13
C LEU A 626 -17.95 -20.11 16.46
N ASN A 627 -18.17 -21.37 16.87
CA ASN A 627 -17.49 -22.51 16.25
C ASN A 627 -18.25 -22.96 14.97
N SER A 628 -17.64 -23.82 14.16
CA SER A 628 -18.29 -24.31 12.93
C SER A 628 -19.59 -25.09 13.21
N GLU A 629 -19.72 -25.77 14.35
CA GLU A 629 -20.88 -26.59 14.72
C GLU A 629 -22.12 -25.73 15.05
N ASP A 630 -21.93 -24.62 15.77
CA ASP A 630 -22.95 -23.61 16.04
C ASP A 630 -23.47 -22.96 14.75
N LEU A 631 -22.57 -22.72 13.82
CA LEU A 631 -22.84 -22.05 12.54
C LEU A 631 -23.54 -23.01 11.56
N LEU A 632 -23.19 -24.30 11.57
CA LEU A 632 -23.87 -25.37 10.83
C LEU A 632 -25.36 -25.51 11.21
N GLN A 633 -25.72 -25.26 12.47
CA GLN A 633 -27.12 -25.27 12.92
C GLN A 633 -27.94 -24.06 12.45
N ASN A 634 -27.31 -23.09 11.79
CA ASN A 634 -27.91 -21.81 11.40
C ASN A 634 -27.65 -21.51 9.91
N ILE A 635 -27.76 -22.53 9.06
CA ILE A 635 -27.62 -22.44 7.60
C ILE A 635 -28.99 -22.22 6.93
N GLU A 636 -29.00 -21.38 5.90
CA GLU A 636 -30.10 -21.18 4.95
C GLU A 636 -29.57 -21.29 3.50
N SER A 637 -30.47 -21.38 2.51
CA SER A 637 -30.10 -21.37 1.09
C SER A 637 -30.12 -19.96 0.52
N VAL A 638 -29.14 -19.61 -0.30
CA VAL A 638 -29.07 -18.35 -1.07
C VAL A 638 -28.77 -18.69 -2.53
N SER A 639 -29.58 -18.18 -3.47
CA SER A 639 -29.37 -18.46 -4.89
C SER A 639 -28.33 -17.52 -5.51
N LEU A 640 -27.18 -18.06 -5.90
CA LEU A 640 -26.11 -17.36 -6.61
C LEU A 640 -26.17 -17.72 -8.10
N GLY A 641 -26.69 -16.80 -8.93
CA GLY A 641 -26.78 -17.01 -10.37
C GLY A 641 -27.73 -18.14 -10.80
N GLY A 642 -28.69 -18.51 -9.95
CA GLY A 642 -29.60 -19.64 -10.15
C GLY A 642 -29.10 -20.97 -9.58
N VAL A 643 -27.94 -20.99 -8.92
CA VAL A 643 -27.46 -22.13 -8.12
C VAL A 643 -27.65 -21.82 -6.64
N ASP A 644 -28.41 -22.66 -5.95
CA ASP A 644 -28.66 -22.56 -4.53
C ASP A 644 -27.44 -23.04 -3.71
N VAL A 645 -26.91 -22.18 -2.84
CA VAL A 645 -25.74 -22.47 -2.01
C VAL A 645 -26.04 -22.25 -0.52
N PRO A 646 -25.37 -22.97 0.40
CA PRO A 646 -25.48 -22.71 1.83
C PRO A 646 -24.91 -21.33 2.20
N SER A 647 -25.61 -20.62 3.08
CA SER A 647 -25.20 -19.36 3.70
C SER A 647 -25.58 -19.38 5.18
N LEU A 648 -25.02 -18.48 6.00
CA LEU A 648 -25.52 -18.26 7.36
C LEU A 648 -26.89 -17.55 7.32
N SER A 649 -27.78 -17.91 8.25
CA SER A 649 -29.06 -17.20 8.48
C SER A 649 -28.82 -15.72 8.83
N PRO A 650 -29.74 -14.81 8.51
CA PRO A 650 -29.58 -13.36 8.71
C PRO A 650 -29.18 -12.96 10.14
N GLU A 651 -29.74 -13.61 11.17
CA GLU A 651 -29.39 -13.31 12.57
C GLU A 651 -27.93 -13.65 12.88
N THR A 652 -27.49 -14.82 12.41
CA THR A 652 -26.15 -15.35 12.66
C THR A 652 -25.11 -14.60 11.84
N LEU A 653 -25.45 -14.25 10.61
CA LEU A 653 -24.66 -13.37 9.75
C LEU A 653 -24.47 -12.01 10.43
N LEU A 654 -25.52 -11.35 10.92
CA LEU A 654 -25.44 -10.07 11.63
C LEU A 654 -24.44 -10.11 12.81
N VAL A 655 -24.49 -11.15 13.65
CA VAL A 655 -23.53 -11.32 14.77
C VAL A 655 -22.11 -11.53 14.25
N VAL A 656 -21.91 -12.38 13.24
CA VAL A 656 -20.60 -12.65 12.62
C VAL A 656 -20.00 -11.38 11.99
N LEU A 657 -20.80 -10.55 11.33
CA LEU A 657 -20.33 -9.29 10.73
C LEU A 657 -19.89 -8.28 11.80
N CYS A 658 -20.67 -8.10 12.87
CA CYS A 658 -20.29 -7.23 13.99
C CYS A 658 -18.97 -7.66 14.64
N LEU A 659 -18.74 -8.98 14.78
CA LEU A 659 -17.50 -9.56 15.28
C LEU A 659 -16.30 -9.34 14.33
N ASN A 660 -16.51 -9.46 13.02
CA ASN A 660 -15.46 -9.25 12.02
C ASN A 660 -15.07 -7.76 11.91
N TYR A 661 -16.03 -6.85 11.72
CA TYR A 661 -15.72 -5.42 11.54
C TYR A 661 -15.15 -4.77 12.80
N THR A 662 -15.40 -5.34 13.97
CA THR A 662 -14.73 -4.94 15.22
C THR A 662 -13.27 -5.41 15.31
N LYS A 663 -12.91 -6.57 14.75
CA LYS A 663 -11.51 -6.99 14.53
C LYS A 663 -10.83 -6.03 13.55
N ASP A 664 -11.54 -5.60 12.50
CA ASP A 664 -11.02 -4.71 11.45
C ASP A 664 -11.23 -3.20 11.76
N HIS A 665 -11.55 -2.89 13.02
CA HIS A 665 -11.66 -1.54 13.61
C HIS A 665 -12.61 -0.56 12.88
N TRP A 666 -13.65 -1.05 12.19
CA TRP A 666 -14.70 -0.24 11.53
C TRP A 666 -14.15 0.84 10.58
N THR A 667 -13.09 0.51 9.85
CA THR A 667 -12.28 1.45 9.06
C THR A 667 -12.91 1.94 7.74
N GLN A 668 -14.05 1.39 7.33
CA GLN A 668 -14.67 1.65 6.02
C GLN A 668 -16.20 1.74 6.14
N LEU A 669 -16.83 2.74 5.51
CA LEU A 669 -18.30 2.92 5.58
C LEU A 669 -19.08 1.69 5.06
N LYS A 670 -18.53 0.94 4.09
CA LYS A 670 -19.09 -0.36 3.67
C LYS A 670 -19.35 -1.34 4.84
N MET A 671 -18.53 -1.33 5.90
CA MET A 671 -18.76 -2.19 7.08
C MET A 671 -20.06 -1.85 7.80
N ILE A 672 -20.51 -0.60 7.71
CA ILE A 672 -21.73 -0.10 8.32
C ILE A 672 -22.91 -0.31 7.34
N CYS A 673 -22.69 -0.13 6.03
CA CYS A 673 -23.65 -0.51 4.99
C CYS A 673 -24.01 -2.00 5.02
N ASP A 674 -23.00 -2.89 5.11
CA ASP A 674 -23.19 -4.35 5.19
C ASP A 674 -24.08 -4.77 6.39
N ILE A 675 -24.13 -3.95 7.46
CA ILE A 675 -25.03 -4.15 8.61
C ILE A 675 -26.41 -3.53 8.34
N ALA A 676 -26.46 -2.26 7.95
CA ALA A 676 -27.72 -1.52 7.75
C ALA A 676 -28.61 -2.14 6.66
N THR A 677 -28.03 -2.48 5.52
CA THR A 677 -28.74 -3.11 4.39
C THR A 677 -29.18 -4.54 4.72
N LEU A 678 -28.41 -5.30 5.51
CA LEU A 678 -28.82 -6.64 5.99
C LEU A 678 -30.03 -6.58 6.94
N ILE A 679 -30.11 -5.55 7.79
CA ILE A 679 -31.24 -5.34 8.71
C ILE A 679 -32.50 -4.94 7.94
N ASP A 680 -32.41 -3.94 7.05
CA ASP A 680 -33.58 -3.46 6.29
C ASP A 680 -34.12 -4.49 5.28
N SER A 681 -33.26 -5.35 4.70
CA SER A 681 -33.73 -6.45 3.85
C SER A 681 -34.43 -7.57 4.63
N HIS A 682 -34.24 -7.68 5.96
CA HIS A 682 -34.80 -8.73 6.81
C HIS A 682 -35.72 -8.16 7.91
N LYS A 683 -36.83 -7.55 7.50
CA LYS A 683 -37.82 -6.92 8.40
C LYS A 683 -38.43 -7.85 9.45
N ASN A 684 -38.34 -9.17 9.24
CA ASN A 684 -38.81 -10.21 10.16
C ASN A 684 -37.67 -10.90 10.95
N MET A 685 -36.47 -10.30 11.01
CA MET A 685 -35.29 -10.87 11.68
C MET A 685 -35.60 -11.25 13.14
N ASN A 686 -35.20 -12.47 13.54
CA ASN A 686 -35.42 -12.93 14.91
C ASN A 686 -34.40 -12.31 15.87
N TRP A 687 -34.74 -11.13 16.40
CA TRP A 687 -33.86 -10.39 17.31
C TRP A 687 -33.59 -11.10 18.65
N GLU A 688 -34.49 -11.95 19.14
CA GLU A 688 -34.21 -12.79 20.32
C GLU A 688 -33.05 -13.74 20.05
N LYS A 689 -33.04 -14.39 18.87
CA LYS A 689 -31.96 -15.24 18.38
C LYS A 689 -30.65 -14.44 18.20
N VAL A 690 -30.69 -13.23 17.62
CA VAL A 690 -29.52 -12.33 17.52
C VAL A 690 -28.90 -12.05 18.90
N ILE A 691 -29.73 -11.62 19.86
CA ILE A 691 -29.28 -11.27 21.22
C ILE A 691 -28.80 -12.51 21.98
N ALA A 692 -29.50 -13.64 21.88
CA ALA A 692 -29.10 -14.90 22.49
C ALA A 692 -27.75 -15.39 21.96
N GLN A 693 -27.52 -15.33 20.65
CA GLN A 693 -26.23 -15.69 20.04
C GLN A 693 -25.10 -14.75 20.53
N ALA A 694 -25.30 -13.43 20.51
CA ALA A 694 -24.30 -12.47 20.99
C ALA A 694 -24.00 -12.58 22.50
N ASN A 695 -25.00 -12.96 23.31
CA ASN A 695 -24.83 -13.25 24.73
C ASN A 695 -24.07 -14.55 24.97
N ARG A 696 -24.36 -15.61 24.20
CA ARG A 696 -23.67 -16.91 24.27
C ARG A 696 -22.17 -16.78 23.99
N VAL A 697 -21.76 -15.91 23.07
CA VAL A 697 -20.35 -15.56 22.83
C VAL A 697 -19.81 -14.41 23.69
N ARG A 698 -20.58 -13.91 24.68
CA ARG A 698 -20.18 -12.81 25.59
C ARG A 698 -19.59 -11.60 24.84
N ARG A 699 -20.29 -11.17 23.78
CA ARG A 699 -19.89 -10.08 22.86
C ARG A 699 -21.03 -9.10 22.59
N GLN A 700 -21.93 -8.92 23.56
CA GLN A 700 -23.11 -8.07 23.43
C GLN A 700 -22.76 -6.63 23.02
N ARG A 701 -21.72 -6.01 23.60
CA ARG A 701 -21.21 -4.68 23.19
C ARG A 701 -20.66 -4.64 21.77
N THR A 702 -20.16 -5.75 21.24
CA THR A 702 -19.67 -5.83 19.87
C THR A 702 -20.83 -5.78 18.86
N LEU A 703 -21.93 -6.49 19.16
CA LEU A 703 -23.19 -6.34 18.44
C LEU A 703 -23.76 -4.92 18.59
N PHE A 704 -23.90 -4.43 19.83
CA PHE A 704 -24.47 -3.10 20.12
C PHE A 704 -23.70 -1.96 19.46
N LEU A 705 -22.38 -2.07 19.31
CA LEU A 705 -21.58 -1.08 18.59
C LEU A 705 -21.91 -1.06 17.08
N GLY A 706 -21.99 -2.22 16.44
CA GLY A 706 -22.36 -2.32 15.02
C GLY A 706 -23.79 -1.82 14.76
N LEU A 707 -24.72 -2.21 15.63
CA LEU A 707 -26.10 -1.74 15.62
C LEU A 707 -26.20 -0.21 15.80
N TYR A 708 -25.49 0.37 16.77
CA TYR A 708 -25.48 1.82 17.00
C TYR A 708 -24.89 2.59 15.80
N LEU A 709 -23.84 2.06 15.16
CA LEU A 709 -23.27 2.67 13.95
C LEU A 709 -24.24 2.60 12.76
N ALA A 710 -24.91 1.46 12.56
CA ALA A 710 -25.89 1.31 11.49
C ALA A 710 -27.12 2.20 11.69
N HIS A 711 -27.63 2.32 12.93
CA HIS A 711 -28.76 3.18 13.25
C HIS A 711 -28.40 4.68 13.19
N ASN A 712 -27.34 5.13 13.85
CA ASN A 712 -27.07 6.57 13.94
C ASN A 712 -26.45 7.21 12.68
N LEU A 713 -26.10 6.41 11.67
CA LEU A 713 -25.42 6.90 10.45
C LEU A 713 -26.15 6.55 9.15
N LEU A 714 -26.98 5.50 9.17
CA LEU A 714 -27.71 4.96 8.01
C LEU A 714 -29.15 4.55 8.37
N ASP A 715 -29.70 5.15 9.44
CA ASP A 715 -31.04 4.98 10.05
C ASP A 715 -31.62 3.55 10.02
N ALA A 716 -30.75 2.55 10.20
CA ALA A 716 -31.14 1.13 10.13
C ALA A 716 -32.27 0.81 11.11
N PRO A 717 -33.33 0.08 10.69
CA PRO A 717 -34.52 -0.12 11.51
C PRO A 717 -34.28 -1.15 12.63
N ILE A 718 -34.05 -0.66 13.84
CA ILE A 718 -33.83 -1.47 15.04
C ILE A 718 -35.06 -1.38 15.97
N PRO A 719 -35.56 -2.50 16.52
CA PRO A 719 -36.63 -2.51 17.53
C PRO A 719 -36.34 -1.60 18.73
N LEU A 720 -37.38 -0.92 19.22
CA LEU A 720 -37.25 0.14 20.23
C LEU A 720 -36.67 -0.37 21.56
N GLU A 721 -37.00 -1.59 21.96
CA GLU A 721 -36.53 -2.25 23.18
C GLU A 721 -35.02 -2.50 23.13
N ILE A 722 -34.53 -2.89 21.94
CA ILE A 722 -33.11 -3.14 21.67
C ILE A 722 -32.37 -1.80 21.61
N TRP A 723 -32.97 -0.80 20.95
CA TRP A 723 -32.40 0.53 20.89
C TRP A 723 -32.26 1.18 22.28
N GLN A 724 -33.28 1.09 23.13
CA GLN A 724 -33.22 1.51 24.53
C GLN A 724 -32.12 0.76 25.31
N THR A 725 -31.98 -0.55 25.08
CA THR A 725 -30.93 -1.37 25.71
C THR A 725 -29.52 -0.94 25.27
N ILE A 726 -29.34 -0.59 23.99
CA ILE A 726 -28.09 -0.04 23.47
C ILE A 726 -27.80 1.34 24.08
N GLN A 727 -28.79 2.23 24.13
CA GLN A 727 -28.67 3.57 24.71
C GLN A 727 -28.33 3.56 26.21
N ALA A 728 -28.82 2.56 26.95
CA ALA A 728 -28.47 2.37 28.36
C ALA A 728 -26.99 1.96 28.58
N ASN A 729 -26.27 1.51 27.55
CA ASN A 729 -24.87 1.12 27.67
C ASN A 729 -23.92 2.32 27.49
N SER A 730 -23.37 2.80 28.61
CA SER A 730 -22.51 4.00 28.66
C SER A 730 -21.22 3.95 27.82
N GLU A 731 -20.74 2.77 27.43
CA GLU A 731 -19.54 2.65 26.60
C GLU A 731 -19.85 2.87 25.10
N ILE A 732 -21.04 2.49 24.62
CA ILE A 732 -21.35 2.40 23.19
C ILE A 732 -21.37 3.77 22.50
N PRO A 733 -22.06 4.82 22.99
CA PRO A 733 -22.04 6.15 22.35
C PRO A 733 -20.63 6.73 22.24
N SER A 734 -19.76 6.45 23.22
CA SER A 734 -18.37 6.91 23.24
C SER A 734 -17.50 6.17 22.21
N LEU A 735 -17.66 4.85 22.11
CA LEU A 735 -16.93 4.02 21.14
C LEU A 735 -17.40 4.27 19.70
N ALA A 736 -18.71 4.43 19.50
CA ALA A 736 -19.27 4.81 18.22
C ALA A 736 -18.76 6.19 17.77
N LYS A 737 -18.81 7.20 18.65
CA LYS A 737 -18.27 8.54 18.35
C LYS A 737 -16.77 8.52 17.99
N GLN A 738 -15.97 7.64 18.60
CA GLN A 738 -14.56 7.45 18.25
C GLN A 738 -14.37 6.87 16.83
N ILE A 739 -15.26 5.98 16.38
CA ILE A 739 -15.26 5.45 15.00
C ILE A 739 -15.78 6.52 14.04
N SER A 740 -16.91 7.14 14.36
CA SER A 740 -17.53 8.24 13.60
C SER A 740 -16.54 9.33 13.24
N GLN A 741 -15.76 9.80 14.22
CA GLN A 741 -14.76 10.85 14.03
C GLN A 741 -13.55 10.41 13.21
N ARG A 742 -13.26 9.11 13.10
CA ARG A 742 -12.17 8.58 12.28
C ARG A 742 -12.60 8.20 10.85
N LEU A 743 -13.91 8.00 10.63
CA LEU A 743 -14.42 7.49 9.36
C LEU A 743 -14.07 8.42 8.19
N PHE A 744 -14.26 9.74 8.35
CA PHE A 744 -13.98 10.75 7.31
C PHE A 744 -12.82 11.72 7.66
N ALA A 745 -12.08 11.49 8.74
CA ALA A 745 -10.95 12.36 9.12
C ALA A 745 -9.62 11.80 8.62
N ASN A 746 -8.96 12.53 7.71
CA ASN A 746 -7.60 12.34 7.19
C ASN A 746 -7.09 10.89 7.25
N CYS A 747 -7.58 10.08 6.31
CA CYS A 747 -7.36 8.65 6.24
C CYS A 747 -5.87 8.28 6.20
N GLY A 748 -5.45 7.31 7.03
CA GLY A 748 -4.09 6.75 7.01
C GLY A 748 -3.46 6.51 8.39
N CYS A 749 -3.95 7.20 9.43
CA CYS A 749 -3.54 6.92 10.82
C CYS A 749 -4.23 5.66 11.35
N ASP A 750 -3.70 4.49 10.96
CA ASP A 750 -4.07 3.20 11.54
C ASP A 750 -3.89 3.26 13.08
N PRO A 751 -4.94 2.99 13.90
CA PRO A 751 -4.89 3.30 15.32
C PRO A 751 -3.73 2.61 16.04
N SER A 752 -3.08 3.32 16.97
CA SER A 752 -1.92 2.81 17.71
C SER A 752 -2.26 1.53 18.47
N LEU A 753 -1.26 0.69 18.75
CA LEU A 753 -1.46 -0.55 19.51
C LEU A 753 -2.15 -0.31 20.87
N VAL A 754 -1.88 0.83 21.51
CA VAL A 754 -2.55 1.26 22.75
C VAL A 754 -4.03 1.56 22.50
N GLU A 755 -4.37 2.32 21.46
CA GLU A 755 -5.77 2.61 21.11
C GLU A 755 -6.53 1.35 20.69
N LYS A 756 -5.93 0.46 19.89
CA LYS A 756 -6.51 -0.82 19.48
C LYS A 756 -6.78 -1.73 20.67
N THR A 757 -5.87 -1.74 21.65
CA THR A 757 -6.00 -2.50 22.90
C THR A 757 -7.09 -1.89 23.80
N LEU A 758 -7.09 -0.57 24.02
CA LEU A 758 -8.08 0.11 24.86
C LEU A 758 -9.50 0.00 24.28
N PHE A 759 -9.66 0.16 22.96
CA PHE A 759 -10.92 -0.05 22.25
C PHE A 759 -11.45 -1.48 22.46
N ASN A 760 -10.61 -2.50 22.21
CA ASN A 760 -10.98 -3.90 22.43
C ASN A 760 -11.30 -4.21 23.90
N PHE A 761 -10.60 -3.60 24.85
CA PHE A 761 -10.81 -3.75 26.30
C PHE A 761 -12.16 -3.18 26.76
N ARG A 762 -12.57 -2.01 26.25
CA ARG A 762 -13.89 -1.41 26.56
C ARG A 762 -15.06 -2.26 26.03
N LEU A 763 -14.84 -2.95 24.91
CA LEU A 763 -15.74 -3.96 24.29
C LEU A 763 -15.70 -5.35 24.95
N ARG A 764 -15.27 -5.46 26.22
CA ARG A 764 -15.36 -6.69 27.02
C ARG A 764 -16.38 -6.48 28.13
N GLU A 765 -17.28 -7.46 28.31
CA GLU A 765 -18.41 -7.30 29.24
C GLU A 765 -17.96 -7.21 30.71
N THR A 766 -17.27 -8.25 31.18
CA THR A 766 -16.90 -8.39 32.59
C THR A 766 -15.43 -8.04 32.84
N LEU A 767 -15.07 -7.85 34.12
CA LEU A 767 -13.67 -7.73 34.53
C LEU A 767 -12.85 -9.00 34.20
N GLN A 768 -13.47 -10.18 34.20
CA GLN A 768 -12.83 -11.44 33.79
C GLN A 768 -12.45 -11.40 32.30
N ASP A 769 -13.38 -10.99 31.42
CA ASP A 769 -13.14 -10.88 29.97
C ASP A 769 -12.07 -9.81 29.66
N LYS A 770 -12.04 -8.74 30.46
CA LYS A 770 -11.04 -7.67 30.40
C LYS A 770 -9.63 -8.17 30.78
N LEU A 771 -9.51 -8.91 31.89
CA LEU A 771 -8.24 -9.48 32.36
C LEU A 771 -7.71 -10.55 31.40
N LEU A 772 -8.56 -11.48 30.96
CA LEU A 772 -8.19 -12.51 29.99
C LEU A 772 -7.72 -11.91 28.66
N TYR A 773 -8.39 -10.85 28.18
CA TYR A 773 -7.94 -10.14 26.97
C TYR A 773 -6.55 -9.49 27.13
N ILE A 774 -6.23 -8.93 28.30
CA ILE A 774 -4.88 -8.42 28.59
C ILE A 774 -3.87 -9.57 28.61
N ILE A 775 -4.17 -10.67 29.31
CA ILE A 775 -3.29 -11.85 29.42
C ILE A 775 -2.96 -12.40 28.03
N PHE A 776 -3.95 -12.63 27.15
CA PHE A 776 -3.70 -13.08 25.78
C PHE A 776 -2.95 -12.03 24.93
N SER A 777 -3.20 -10.73 25.13
CA SER A 777 -2.48 -9.69 24.39
C SER A 777 -1.00 -9.63 24.78
N VAL A 778 -0.67 -9.80 26.07
CA VAL A 778 0.71 -9.90 26.55
C VAL A 778 1.34 -11.21 26.10
N ALA A 779 0.65 -12.35 26.23
CA ALA A 779 1.14 -13.66 25.78
C ALA A 779 1.50 -13.63 24.29
N LYS A 780 0.65 -13.03 23.44
CA LYS A 780 0.93 -12.86 22.02
C LYS A 780 2.16 -11.99 21.74
N ILE A 781 2.38 -10.92 22.52
CA ILE A 781 3.58 -10.08 22.38
C ILE A 781 4.84 -10.86 22.77
N VAL A 782 4.78 -11.68 23.83
CA VAL A 782 5.88 -12.55 24.26
C VAL A 782 6.16 -13.63 23.21
N GLU A 783 5.13 -14.32 22.73
CA GLU A 783 5.26 -15.39 21.73
C GLU A 783 5.86 -14.88 20.41
N GLN A 784 5.48 -13.66 19.99
CA GLN A 784 6.09 -12.93 18.87
C GLN A 784 7.53 -12.46 19.11
N GLN A 785 8.02 -12.50 20.35
CA GLN A 785 9.41 -12.19 20.73
C GLN A 785 10.26 -13.43 21.00
N THR A 786 9.66 -14.60 21.28
CA THR A 786 10.39 -15.81 21.71
C THR A 786 10.71 -16.83 20.62
N ASN A 787 10.03 -16.82 19.46
CA ASN A 787 10.25 -17.79 18.37
C ASN A 787 10.18 -19.28 18.82
N ILE A 788 9.06 -19.67 19.45
CA ILE A 788 8.75 -21.05 19.91
C ILE A 788 7.43 -21.52 19.28
#